data_AF-A0A2N2H011-F1
#
_entry.id   AF-A0A2N2H011-F1
#
_cell.length_a   1.000
_cell.length_b   1.000
_cell.length_c   1.000
_cell.angle_alpha   90.00
_cell.angle_beta   90.00
_cell.angle_gamma   90.00
#
_symmetry.space_group_name_H-M   'P 1'
#
loop_
_entity.id
_entity.type
_entity.pdbx_description
1 polymer ?
#
loop_
_entity_poly.entity_id
_entity_poly.type
_entity_poly.pdbx_seq_one_letter_code
_entity_poly.pdbx_strand_id
1 'polypeptide(L)'
;MHYYIVTCLEKNGPVVRLEVILVHPDIETFGTERYFAWKLLSDFVSPDDDGDDVELARKYITRVEVGPLMHGTVTSQERGWFSVKREVEAEDDEDAELPTVVYTIEVSDPSLLRPVKVGDSEESVAYVETDKMIFDEPAAASDWRRFECTEGASSKFWEARLDGSMLHVRWGKLGTEGRSQDDDWLSPERAEKAHKKLVAEKLKKGYVEISAAPAGAPAAVGPETTKAKAGKSRPGKPKPDQPKPEQAVAPLCPKTYDDLRKVAFELIRGGRHWPDKLIAFLVRWAEDANDDQVMAWLEELSPSENGWFSQAAGRVAVQRTLARQADSARRFAKAGEKGLPTEEKSDLARATLGLMAAWWRLGDKARAEEAGEKLPADPEGYLSSEDLGWVAALGGQLDRFLEVGEIGRMFDYATAQGLLALYADGSEVFSDAIDRCEKKDFSRELTEALLRRALKDRRPGAFVEVALGHPDILIGSGDGEDCVVLALQALSRTEPSSAVDLALRVLDQEPFSFGYGAHPHAFAIVAAHAPRLAEQWAKGSEEMGDLKNKKRYAYLAALGQTTEVRTALPRISEHNVLLTIACLTPERALAVEALRAHVAGRNKNPGGDHVSPALLWLCDLGEGALVDELLERELARIEELAPKDRDLACRELCKDAAAVGRVDLARKAYKLPVKGVRYCSIQAMLRGCSAVGDFTGAVDALELFDEDREKLDAVNMSLRVVEAAFVTGPRATPLRSQSQG
;
A
#
# COMPACT_ATOMS: atom_id res chain seq x y z
N MET A 1 -17.50 0.48 11.31
CA MET A 1 -18.60 -0.27 11.97
C MET A 1 -17.92 -1.15 12.99
N HIS A 2 -18.11 -0.83 14.27
CA HIS A 2 -17.21 -1.23 15.35
C HIS A 2 -17.96 -2.11 16.33
N TYR A 3 -17.27 -3.09 16.91
CA TYR A 3 -17.87 -4.16 17.71
C TYR A 3 -17.88 -3.84 19.20
N TYR A 4 -16.85 -3.15 19.68
CA TYR A 4 -16.74 -2.67 21.06
C TYR A 4 -16.30 -1.21 21.14
N ILE A 5 -16.69 -0.53 22.20
CA ILE A 5 -15.98 0.65 22.70
C ILE A 5 -15.05 0.17 23.82
N VAL A 6 -13.77 0.53 23.73
CA VAL A 6 -12.74 0.17 24.72
C VAL A 6 -12.25 1.45 25.40
N THR A 7 -12.12 1.47 26.72
CA THR A 7 -11.73 2.65 27.50
C THR A 7 -10.68 2.32 28.57
N CYS A 8 -9.56 3.03 28.59
CA CYS A 8 -8.49 2.82 29.56
C CYS A 8 -8.83 3.43 30.93
N LEU A 9 -9.22 2.59 31.88
CA LEU A 9 -9.56 3.00 33.26
C LEU A 9 -8.31 3.29 34.12
N GLU A 10 -7.27 2.45 34.03
CA GLU A 10 -6.08 2.56 34.88
C GLU A 10 -4.82 2.08 34.13
N LYS A 11 -3.67 2.74 34.37
CA LYS A 11 -2.35 2.31 33.89
C LYS A 11 -1.32 2.34 35.02
N ASN A 12 -0.78 1.18 35.37
CA ASN A 12 0.13 0.97 36.49
C ASN A 12 1.32 0.08 36.08
N GLY A 13 2.39 0.70 35.56
CA GLY A 13 3.60 -0.02 35.14
C GLY A 13 3.33 -0.95 33.95
N PRO A 14 3.56 -2.28 34.06
CA PRO A 14 3.20 -3.26 33.02
C PRO A 14 1.70 -3.57 32.96
N VAL A 15 0.87 -3.07 33.89
CA VAL A 15 -0.56 -3.40 33.94
C VAL A 15 -1.40 -2.25 33.40
N VAL A 16 -2.35 -2.59 32.53
CA VAL A 16 -3.42 -1.69 32.07
C VAL A 16 -4.78 -2.32 32.34
N ARG A 17 -5.78 -1.50 32.68
CA ARG A 17 -7.18 -1.92 32.83
C ARG A 17 -8.03 -1.25 31.76
N LEU A 18 -8.69 -2.06 30.94
CA LEU A 18 -9.54 -1.64 29.84
C LEU A 18 -10.98 -2.05 30.15
N GLU A 19 -11.89 -1.09 30.18
CA GLU A 19 -13.33 -1.33 30.10
C GLU A 19 -13.70 -1.62 28.65
N VAL A 20 -14.49 -2.64 28.40
CA VAL A 20 -14.89 -3.08 27.05
C VAL A 20 -16.41 -3.21 27.02
N ILE A 21 -17.06 -2.30 26.28
CA ILE A 21 -18.51 -2.20 26.11
C ILE A 21 -18.87 -2.79 24.75
N LEU A 22 -19.77 -3.77 24.69
CA LEU A 22 -20.17 -4.44 23.45
C LEU A 22 -21.34 -3.67 22.78
N VAL A 23 -21.06 -3.01 21.65
CA VAL A 23 -21.98 -2.06 21.00
C VAL A 23 -22.69 -2.59 19.75
N HIS A 24 -22.12 -3.55 19.03
CA HIS A 24 -22.67 -3.98 17.73
C HIS A 24 -23.73 -5.08 17.84
N PRO A 25 -24.94 -4.92 17.26
CA PRO A 25 -26.07 -5.83 17.47
C PRO A 25 -25.73 -7.30 17.14
N ASP A 26 -25.10 -7.55 15.99
CA ASP A 26 -24.78 -8.90 15.50
C ASP A 26 -23.62 -9.60 16.22
N ILE A 27 -22.95 -8.92 17.16
CA ILE A 27 -21.93 -9.54 18.03
C ILE A 27 -22.57 -9.81 19.40
N GLU A 28 -22.25 -10.97 19.97
CA GLU A 28 -22.75 -11.41 21.28
C GLU A 28 -21.66 -12.07 22.15
N THR A 29 -20.37 -11.88 21.85
CA THR A 29 -19.28 -12.64 22.50
C THR A 29 -18.27 -11.75 23.22
N PHE A 30 -17.45 -12.36 24.08
CA PHE A 30 -16.24 -11.77 24.66
C PHE A 30 -15.13 -12.83 24.69
N GLY A 31 -13.94 -12.53 24.16
CA GLY A 31 -12.77 -13.40 24.28
C GLY A 31 -12.08 -13.23 25.64
N THR A 32 -11.42 -14.27 26.15
CA THR A 32 -10.82 -14.30 27.51
C THR A 32 -9.35 -14.72 27.54
N GLU A 33 -8.72 -14.81 26.37
CA GLU A 33 -7.34 -15.26 26.20
C GLU A 33 -6.43 -14.17 25.58
N ARG A 34 -5.13 -14.48 25.36
CA ARG A 34 -4.13 -13.44 25.05
C ARG A 34 -4.29 -12.80 23.68
N TYR A 35 -4.81 -13.52 22.68
CA TYR A 35 -5.00 -12.97 21.34
C TYR A 35 -6.09 -11.89 21.34
N PHE A 36 -7.26 -12.17 21.93
CA PHE A 36 -8.34 -11.18 22.07
C PHE A 36 -7.90 -9.98 22.92
N ALA A 37 -7.19 -10.21 24.03
CA ALA A 37 -6.61 -9.13 24.83
C ALA A 37 -5.56 -8.32 24.08
N TRP A 38 -4.76 -8.94 23.19
CA TRP A 38 -3.88 -8.22 22.29
C TRP A 38 -4.66 -7.38 21.29
N LYS A 39 -5.73 -7.90 20.66
CA LYS A 39 -6.57 -7.10 19.75
C LYS A 39 -7.10 -5.85 20.45
N LEU A 40 -7.72 -6.01 21.62
CA LEU A 40 -8.23 -4.90 22.45
C LEU A 40 -7.15 -3.87 22.84
N LEU A 41 -5.91 -4.31 23.10
CA LEU A 41 -4.80 -3.42 23.45
C LEU A 41 -4.15 -2.77 22.21
N SER A 42 -4.14 -3.46 21.06
CA SER A 42 -3.45 -3.05 19.83
C SER A 42 -4.04 -1.77 19.19
N ASP A 43 -5.27 -1.42 19.56
CA ASP A 43 -5.88 -0.14 19.18
C ASP A 43 -5.26 1.05 19.96
N PHE A 44 -4.63 0.81 21.12
CA PHE A 44 -3.99 1.83 21.98
C PHE A 44 -2.46 1.85 21.90
N VAL A 45 -1.82 0.82 21.34
CA VAL A 45 -0.36 0.65 21.34
C VAL A 45 0.13 0.21 19.97
N SER A 46 1.34 0.62 19.61
CA SER A 46 2.01 0.11 18.40
C SER A 46 3.44 -0.30 18.75
N PRO A 47 3.78 -1.60 18.70
CA PRO A 47 5.13 -2.08 19.01
C PRO A 47 6.09 -1.83 17.83
N ASP A 48 7.39 -1.74 18.13
CA ASP A 48 8.48 -1.66 17.15
C ASP A 48 8.64 -2.95 16.30
N ASP A 49 7.91 -4.02 16.66
CA ASP A 49 7.94 -5.33 16.00
C ASP A 49 6.90 -5.40 14.86
N ASP A 50 7.20 -6.23 13.85
CA ASP A 50 6.39 -6.44 12.65
C ASP A 50 5.73 -7.83 12.60
N GLY A 51 5.86 -8.64 13.66
CA GLY A 51 5.23 -9.96 13.75
C GLY A 51 3.70 -9.96 13.55
N ASP A 52 3.16 -11.14 13.29
CA ASP A 52 1.70 -11.30 13.19
C ASP A 52 1.00 -11.11 14.55
N ASP A 53 -0.33 -10.95 14.57
CA ASP A 53 -1.04 -10.66 15.82
C ASP A 53 -0.98 -11.81 16.85
N VAL A 54 -0.72 -13.04 16.41
CA VAL A 54 -0.50 -14.19 17.28
C VAL A 54 0.91 -14.17 17.87
N GLU A 55 1.92 -13.81 17.07
CA GLU A 55 3.31 -13.61 17.54
C GLU A 55 3.41 -12.43 18.53
N LEU A 56 2.81 -11.29 18.19
CA LEU A 56 2.79 -10.10 19.04
C LEU A 56 2.03 -10.37 20.34
N ALA A 57 0.86 -11.03 20.29
CA ALA A 57 0.14 -11.43 21.48
C ALA A 57 0.95 -12.40 22.39
N ARG A 58 1.64 -13.39 21.80
CA ARG A 58 2.53 -14.30 22.55
C ARG A 58 3.72 -13.59 23.19
N LYS A 59 4.26 -12.57 22.53
CA LYS A 59 5.43 -11.80 22.97
C LYS A 59 5.08 -10.75 24.03
N TYR A 60 4.01 -10.00 23.82
CA TYR A 60 3.68 -8.81 24.61
C TYR A 60 2.69 -9.07 25.73
N ILE A 61 1.69 -9.94 25.57
CA ILE A 61 0.73 -10.24 26.65
C ILE A 61 1.31 -11.35 27.53
N THR A 62 1.55 -11.07 28.82
CA THR A 62 2.01 -12.08 29.78
C THR A 62 0.86 -12.72 30.54
N ARG A 63 -0.20 -11.96 30.84
CA ARG A 63 -1.38 -12.38 31.58
C ARG A 63 -2.60 -11.56 31.16
N VAL A 64 -3.77 -12.20 31.18
CA VAL A 64 -5.08 -11.56 31.04
C VAL A 64 -5.94 -11.99 32.23
N GLU A 65 -6.59 -11.04 32.89
CA GLU A 65 -7.67 -11.31 33.83
C GLU A 65 -8.93 -10.60 33.36
N VAL A 66 -10.04 -11.33 33.27
CA VAL A 66 -11.32 -10.81 32.80
C VAL A 66 -12.25 -10.66 34.01
N GLY A 67 -12.76 -9.45 34.21
CA GLY A 67 -13.72 -9.14 35.27
C GLY A 67 -15.08 -9.80 35.07
N PRO A 68 -15.99 -9.67 36.05
CA PRO A 68 -17.38 -10.09 35.86
C PRO A 68 -18.03 -9.31 34.72
N LEU A 69 -18.96 -9.95 34.02
CA LEU A 69 -19.86 -9.28 33.10
C LEU A 69 -20.80 -8.35 33.88
N MET A 70 -20.97 -7.14 33.37
CA MET A 70 -21.95 -6.15 33.81
C MET A 70 -22.99 -5.96 32.69
N HIS A 71 -24.23 -5.62 33.07
CA HIS A 71 -25.33 -5.27 32.15
C HIS A 71 -25.63 -6.32 31.07
N GLY A 72 -25.66 -7.59 31.47
CA GLY A 72 -25.91 -8.72 30.58
C GLY A 72 -25.80 -10.07 31.30
N THR A 73 -26.36 -11.10 30.68
CA THR A 73 -26.34 -12.47 31.22
C THR A 73 -25.54 -13.40 30.30
N VAL A 74 -24.55 -14.12 30.84
CA VAL A 74 -23.77 -15.13 30.09
C VAL A 74 -24.67 -16.29 29.65
N THR A 75 -24.72 -16.58 28.35
CA THR A 75 -25.57 -17.64 27.76
C THR A 75 -24.81 -18.93 27.49
N SER A 76 -23.55 -18.83 27.10
CA SER A 76 -22.64 -19.95 26.84
C SER A 76 -21.24 -19.59 27.34
N GLN A 77 -20.43 -20.58 27.68
CA GLN A 77 -19.02 -20.38 27.99
C GLN A 77 -18.19 -21.53 27.42
N GLU A 78 -17.13 -21.18 26.69
CA GLU A 78 -16.20 -22.12 26.08
C GLU A 78 -14.76 -21.83 26.55
N ARG A 79 -13.80 -22.59 26.03
CA ARG A 79 -12.38 -22.35 26.33
C ARG A 79 -11.90 -21.12 25.54
N GLY A 80 -11.71 -20.01 26.25
CA GLY A 80 -11.16 -18.77 25.69
C GLY A 80 -12.19 -17.71 25.28
N TRP A 81 -13.49 -17.97 25.47
CA TRP A 81 -14.54 -16.99 25.18
C TRP A 81 -15.88 -17.36 25.86
N PHE A 82 -16.84 -16.44 25.86
CA PHE A 82 -18.22 -16.65 26.28
C PHE A 82 -19.22 -15.83 25.45
N SER A 83 -20.46 -16.32 25.30
CA SER A 83 -21.58 -15.53 24.76
C SER A 83 -22.32 -14.79 25.86
N VAL A 84 -22.90 -13.64 25.52
CA VAL A 84 -23.73 -12.79 26.39
C VAL A 84 -25.05 -12.48 25.72
N LYS A 85 -26.15 -12.58 26.47
CA LYS A 85 -27.42 -11.97 26.09
C LYS A 85 -27.53 -10.59 26.75
N ARG A 86 -27.84 -9.58 25.93
CA ARG A 86 -28.25 -8.24 26.39
C ARG A 86 -29.55 -8.33 27.20
N GLU A 87 -29.66 -7.55 28.26
CA GLU A 87 -30.88 -7.50 29.09
C GLU A 87 -31.96 -6.57 28.52
N VAL A 88 -31.56 -5.67 27.61
CA VAL A 88 -32.42 -4.82 26.77
C VAL A 88 -31.93 -4.93 25.32
N GLU A 89 -32.82 -4.88 24.34
CA GLU A 89 -32.45 -4.84 22.92
C GLU A 89 -32.22 -3.38 22.51
N ALA A 90 -31.05 -3.10 21.93
CA ALA A 90 -30.50 -1.72 21.82
C ALA A 90 -31.18 -0.80 20.80
N GLU A 91 -32.31 -1.22 20.22
CA GLU A 91 -33.14 -0.40 19.33
C GLU A 91 -34.22 0.39 20.09
N ASP A 92 -34.50 0.04 21.37
CA ASP A 92 -35.63 0.60 22.16
C ASP A 92 -35.25 1.75 23.12
N ASP A 93 -33.97 1.95 23.48
CA ASP A 93 -33.54 3.00 24.43
C ASP A 93 -32.08 3.45 24.20
N GLU A 94 -31.84 4.77 24.11
CA GLU A 94 -30.49 5.36 23.96
C GLU A 94 -29.70 5.41 25.28
N ASP A 95 -30.39 5.37 26.44
CA ASP A 95 -29.76 5.34 27.77
C ASP A 95 -29.47 3.89 28.25
N ALA A 96 -29.60 2.88 27.38
CA ALA A 96 -29.45 1.46 27.74
C ALA A 96 -28.01 1.09 28.16
N GLU A 97 -27.85 0.53 29.37
CA GLU A 97 -26.58 -0.01 29.83
C GLU A 97 -26.20 -1.27 29.02
N LEU A 98 -25.14 -1.18 28.21
CA LEU A 98 -24.69 -2.24 27.30
C LEU A 98 -23.76 -3.25 28.00
N PRO A 99 -23.70 -4.52 27.52
CA PRO A 99 -22.85 -5.55 28.12
C PRO A 99 -21.39 -5.10 28.21
N THR A 100 -20.87 -5.04 29.43
CA THR A 100 -19.58 -4.41 29.73
C THR A 100 -18.69 -5.33 30.57
N VAL A 101 -17.40 -5.40 30.22
CA VAL A 101 -16.41 -6.26 30.87
C VAL A 101 -15.12 -5.47 31.09
N VAL A 102 -14.56 -5.52 32.31
CA VAL A 102 -13.26 -4.90 32.60
C VAL A 102 -12.14 -5.93 32.49
N TYR A 103 -11.27 -5.76 31.51
CA TYR A 103 -10.05 -6.52 31.30
C TYR A 103 -8.90 -5.91 32.11
N THR A 104 -8.09 -6.75 32.74
CA THR A 104 -6.79 -6.40 33.32
C THR A 104 -5.72 -7.13 32.54
N ILE A 105 -4.86 -6.39 31.86
CA ILE A 105 -3.85 -6.92 30.94
C ILE A 105 -2.46 -6.59 31.48
N GLU A 106 -1.63 -7.61 31.64
CA GLU A 106 -0.21 -7.47 32.00
C GLU A 106 0.65 -7.64 30.74
N VAL A 107 1.57 -6.70 30.50
CA VAL A 107 2.49 -6.75 29.36
C VAL A 107 3.93 -7.06 29.77
N SER A 108 4.68 -7.71 28.87
CA SER A 108 6.09 -8.08 29.09
C SER A 108 7.06 -6.89 29.11
N ASP A 109 6.69 -5.77 28.47
CA ASP A 109 7.46 -4.53 28.49
C ASP A 109 6.54 -3.31 28.82
N PRO A 110 6.70 -2.67 30.00
CA PRO A 110 6.00 -1.43 30.34
C PRO A 110 6.19 -0.27 29.34
N SER A 111 7.23 -0.31 28.49
CA SER A 111 7.47 0.72 27.48
C SER A 111 6.34 0.77 26.43
N LEU A 112 5.72 -0.37 26.13
CA LEU A 112 4.58 -0.49 25.21
C LEU A 112 3.38 0.35 25.65
N LEU A 113 3.18 0.48 26.97
CA LEU A 113 2.06 1.23 27.55
C LEU A 113 2.36 2.74 27.70
N ARG A 114 3.51 3.25 27.24
CA ARG A 114 3.82 4.70 27.24
C ARG A 114 2.71 5.57 26.60
N PRO A 115 2.23 5.32 25.36
CA PRO A 115 1.23 6.16 24.70
C PRO A 115 -0.11 6.26 25.45
N VAL A 116 -0.59 5.16 26.04
CA VAL A 116 -1.95 5.02 26.58
C VAL A 116 -2.18 5.96 27.77
N LYS A 117 -3.26 6.73 27.80
CA LYS A 117 -3.64 7.60 28.92
C LYS A 117 -4.91 7.07 29.59
N VAL A 118 -5.03 7.33 30.88
CA VAL A 118 -6.28 7.07 31.61
C VAL A 118 -7.37 8.02 31.07
N GLY A 119 -8.50 7.44 30.65
CA GLY A 119 -9.57 8.14 29.95
C GLY A 119 -9.47 8.13 28.41
N ASP A 120 -8.41 7.55 27.81
CA ASP A 120 -8.43 7.28 26.36
C ASP A 120 -9.49 6.21 26.05
N SER A 121 -10.27 6.43 25.00
CA SER A 121 -11.29 5.51 24.48
C SER A 121 -11.14 5.33 22.97
N GLU A 122 -11.40 4.13 22.46
CA GLU A 122 -11.25 3.71 21.06
C GLU A 122 -12.41 2.79 20.62
N GLU A 123 -12.81 2.83 19.35
CA GLU A 123 -13.84 1.94 18.77
C GLU A 123 -13.20 0.71 18.10
N SER A 124 -13.20 -0.44 18.77
CA SER A 124 -12.52 -1.66 18.33
C SER A 124 -13.36 -2.53 17.40
N VAL A 125 -12.69 -3.12 16.40
CA VAL A 125 -13.23 -4.15 15.48
C VAL A 125 -12.75 -5.57 15.83
N ALA A 126 -12.20 -5.78 17.03
CA ALA A 126 -11.82 -7.10 17.51
C ALA A 126 -13.01 -8.09 17.51
N TYR A 127 -12.77 -9.38 17.30
CA TYR A 127 -13.79 -10.43 17.45
C TYR A 127 -13.13 -11.75 17.87
N VAL A 128 -13.94 -12.76 18.20
CA VAL A 128 -13.45 -14.04 18.72
C VAL A 128 -12.99 -14.95 17.57
N GLU A 129 -11.67 -15.00 17.35
CA GLU A 129 -11.02 -15.84 16.32
C GLU A 129 -10.55 -17.16 16.93
N THR A 130 -11.40 -18.20 16.84
CA THR A 130 -11.22 -19.49 17.54
C THR A 130 -10.03 -20.33 17.05
N ASP A 131 -9.52 -20.05 15.84
CA ASP A 131 -8.33 -20.66 15.25
C ASP A 131 -7.01 -20.01 15.72
N LYS A 132 -7.07 -18.76 16.22
CA LYS A 132 -5.88 -17.96 16.61
C LYS A 132 -5.61 -17.92 18.11
N MET A 133 -6.52 -18.47 18.93
CA MET A 133 -6.47 -18.39 20.39
C MET A 133 -5.15 -18.87 21.01
N ILE A 134 -4.62 -18.04 21.92
CA ILE A 134 -3.41 -18.28 22.70
C ILE A 134 -3.82 -18.58 24.14
N PHE A 135 -4.07 -19.87 24.39
CA PHE A 135 -4.18 -20.36 25.74
C PHE A 135 -2.83 -20.34 26.45
N ASP A 136 -2.83 -19.95 27.72
CA ASP A 136 -1.78 -20.35 28.64
C ASP A 136 -1.65 -21.88 28.65
N GLU A 137 -0.43 -22.39 28.56
CA GLU A 137 -0.18 -23.78 28.96
C GLU A 137 -0.50 -23.87 30.47
N PRO A 138 -1.41 -24.77 30.90
CA PRO A 138 -1.79 -24.87 32.29
C PRO A 138 -0.55 -25.23 33.13
N ALA A 139 -0.35 -24.51 34.24
CA ALA A 139 0.86 -24.59 35.06
C ALA A 139 1.17 -26.02 35.56
N ALA A 140 1.96 -26.75 34.76
CA ALA A 140 2.50 -28.08 34.98
C ALA A 140 1.53 -29.16 35.51
N ALA A 141 0.73 -29.75 34.61
CA ALA A 141 0.21 -31.11 34.76
C ALA A 141 0.38 -31.88 33.43
N SER A 142 0.88 -33.11 33.37
CA SER A 142 1.43 -33.98 34.43
C SER A 142 2.69 -34.68 33.92
N ASP A 143 3.81 -34.47 34.61
CA ASP A 143 4.90 -35.44 34.64
C ASP A 143 4.41 -36.77 35.24
N TRP A 144 5.09 -37.88 34.93
CA TRP A 144 4.78 -39.18 35.53
C TRP A 144 5.18 -39.20 37.00
N ARG A 145 4.20 -39.18 37.90
CA ARG A 145 4.44 -39.32 39.35
C ARG A 145 4.80 -40.78 39.64
N ARG A 146 6.06 -41.02 39.95
CA ARG A 146 6.64 -42.36 40.11
C ARG A 146 6.86 -42.72 41.57
N PHE A 147 6.47 -43.93 41.93
CA PHE A 147 6.53 -44.46 43.28
C PHE A 147 7.18 -45.85 43.26
N GLU A 148 8.13 -46.09 44.15
CA GLU A 148 8.87 -47.35 44.22
C GLU A 148 8.72 -48.02 45.59
N CYS A 149 8.74 -49.35 45.62
CA CYS A 149 8.59 -50.16 46.82
C CYS A 149 9.51 -51.39 46.74
N THR A 150 10.32 -51.63 47.76
CA THR A 150 11.15 -52.85 47.85
C THR A 150 10.61 -53.75 48.95
N GLU A 151 10.19 -54.95 48.56
CA GLU A 151 9.56 -55.92 49.45
C GLU A 151 10.29 -57.27 49.30
N GLY A 152 11.04 -57.66 50.34
CA GLY A 152 11.97 -58.78 50.27
C GLY A 152 13.01 -58.59 49.16
N ALA A 153 13.16 -59.60 48.30
CA ALA A 153 14.08 -59.58 47.16
C ALA A 153 13.45 -59.01 45.86
N SER A 154 12.34 -58.27 45.93
CA SER A 154 11.66 -57.71 44.75
C SER A 154 11.36 -56.23 44.90
N SER A 155 12.07 -55.40 44.14
CA SER A 155 11.77 -53.98 43.96
C SER A 155 10.74 -53.78 42.84
N LYS A 156 9.73 -52.95 43.10
CA LYS A 156 8.54 -52.71 42.28
C LYS A 156 8.39 -51.22 42.02
N PHE A 157 7.83 -50.86 40.86
CA PHE A 157 7.41 -49.48 40.57
C PHE A 157 5.91 -49.42 40.27
N TRP A 158 5.31 -48.29 40.60
CA TRP A 158 3.99 -47.86 40.16
C TRP A 158 4.08 -46.37 39.85
N GLU A 159 3.56 -45.95 38.71
CA GLU A 159 3.60 -44.56 38.26
C GLU A 159 2.29 -44.21 37.57
N ALA A 160 1.88 -42.94 37.66
CA ALA A 160 0.66 -42.45 37.03
C ALA A 160 0.86 -41.07 36.40
N ARG A 161 0.10 -40.81 35.34
CA ARG A 161 0.00 -39.52 34.65
C ARG A 161 -1.46 -39.22 34.37
N LEU A 162 -1.87 -37.99 34.65
CA LEU A 162 -3.20 -37.49 34.33
C LEU A 162 -3.10 -36.62 33.07
N ASP A 163 -3.94 -36.89 32.07
CA ASP A 163 -4.01 -36.10 30.84
C ASP A 163 -5.48 -35.70 30.59
N GLY A 164 -5.85 -34.50 31.05
CA GLY A 164 -7.24 -34.04 31.09
C GLY A 164 -8.18 -34.97 31.87
N SER A 165 -9.06 -35.67 31.16
CA SER A 165 -10.01 -36.66 31.68
C SER A 165 -9.51 -38.11 31.65
N MET A 166 -8.33 -38.37 31.08
CA MET A 166 -7.76 -39.71 30.96
C MET A 166 -6.69 -39.95 32.03
N LEU A 167 -6.72 -41.12 32.68
CA LEU A 167 -5.81 -41.50 33.75
C LEU A 167 -4.94 -42.69 33.35
N HIS A 168 -3.69 -42.41 33.02
CA HIS A 168 -2.69 -43.41 32.65
C HIS A 168 -1.97 -43.95 33.89
N VAL A 169 -1.84 -45.27 33.99
CA VAL A 169 -1.25 -45.95 35.15
C VAL A 169 -0.33 -47.09 34.68
N ARG A 170 0.95 -47.08 35.07
CA ARG A 170 1.93 -48.13 34.73
C ARG A 170 2.57 -48.76 35.97
N TRP A 171 2.79 -50.07 35.96
CA TRP A 171 3.43 -50.77 37.09
C TRP A 171 4.15 -52.05 36.71
N GLY A 172 5.19 -52.41 37.48
CA GLY A 172 6.00 -53.59 37.21
C GLY A 172 7.05 -53.87 38.28
N LYS A 173 7.96 -54.81 37.96
CA LYS A 173 9.24 -54.92 38.68
C LYS A 173 10.22 -53.90 38.11
N LEU A 174 11.07 -53.34 38.96
CA LEU A 174 12.12 -52.44 38.51
C LEU A 174 13.09 -53.19 37.58
N GLY A 175 13.44 -52.56 36.45
CA GLY A 175 14.17 -53.21 35.35
C GLY A 175 13.30 -53.98 34.36
N THR A 176 11.97 -53.85 34.40
CA THR A 176 11.04 -54.38 33.38
C THR A 176 10.10 -53.29 32.87
N GLU A 177 9.57 -53.42 31.66
CA GLU A 177 8.66 -52.43 31.04
C GLU A 177 7.32 -52.27 31.79
N GLY A 178 6.92 -53.31 32.54
CA GLY A 178 5.72 -53.33 33.37
C GLY A 178 4.45 -53.70 32.59
N ARG A 179 3.32 -53.17 33.05
CA ARG A 179 2.00 -53.19 32.40
C ARG A 179 1.37 -51.81 32.57
N SER A 180 0.68 -51.33 31.55
CA SER A 180 -0.16 -50.13 31.61
C SER A 180 -1.65 -50.49 31.72
N GLN A 181 -2.41 -49.53 32.23
CA GLN A 181 -3.87 -49.42 32.14
C GLN A 181 -4.20 -47.94 32.02
N ASP A 182 -5.14 -47.61 31.13
CA ASP A 182 -5.61 -46.25 30.89
C ASP A 182 -7.12 -46.23 31.15
N ASP A 183 -7.57 -45.39 32.09
CA ASP A 183 -8.97 -45.28 32.50
C ASP A 183 -9.53 -43.90 32.11
N ASP A 184 -10.58 -43.86 31.27
CA ASP A 184 -11.31 -42.65 30.90
C ASP A 184 -12.40 -42.27 31.93
N TRP A 185 -12.57 -40.97 32.18
CA TRP A 185 -13.54 -40.43 33.14
C TRP A 185 -14.44 -39.37 32.50
N LEU A 186 -15.70 -39.28 32.95
CA LEU A 186 -16.69 -38.34 32.39
C LEU A 186 -16.39 -36.85 32.66
N SER A 187 -15.35 -36.50 33.44
CA SER A 187 -14.84 -35.13 33.54
C SER A 187 -13.42 -35.09 34.13
N PRO A 188 -12.62 -34.04 33.87
CA PRO A 188 -11.27 -33.89 34.41
C PRO A 188 -11.20 -33.91 35.95
N GLU A 189 -12.16 -33.29 36.64
CA GLU A 189 -12.18 -33.23 38.11
C GLU A 189 -12.44 -34.61 38.73
N ARG A 190 -13.16 -35.48 38.02
CA ARG A 190 -13.37 -36.88 38.41
C ARG A 190 -12.09 -37.70 38.22
N ALA A 191 -11.40 -37.50 37.10
CA ALA A 191 -10.11 -38.15 36.82
C ALA A 191 -9.04 -37.73 37.84
N GLU A 192 -8.96 -36.43 38.17
CA GLU A 192 -8.02 -35.89 39.15
C GLU A 192 -8.30 -36.43 40.58
N LYS A 193 -9.58 -36.53 40.96
CA LYS A 193 -10.01 -37.13 42.22
C LYS A 193 -9.72 -38.64 42.30
N ALA A 194 -9.83 -39.36 41.18
CA ALA A 194 -9.43 -40.77 41.08
C ALA A 194 -7.91 -40.94 41.20
N HIS A 195 -7.13 -40.11 40.49
CA HIS A 195 -5.67 -40.08 40.57
C HIS A 195 -5.17 -39.84 42.00
N LYS A 196 -5.68 -38.79 42.68
CA LYS A 196 -5.36 -38.48 44.08
C LYS A 196 -5.67 -39.65 45.02
N LYS A 197 -6.78 -40.38 44.80
CA LYS A 197 -7.14 -41.58 45.57
C LYS A 197 -6.14 -42.73 45.34
N LEU A 198 -5.78 -43.04 44.10
CA LEU A 198 -4.85 -44.11 43.78
C LEU A 198 -3.45 -43.86 44.38
N VAL A 199 -2.95 -42.63 44.29
CA VAL A 199 -1.69 -42.21 44.94
C VAL A 199 -1.74 -42.46 46.46
N ALA A 200 -2.79 -42.00 47.14
CA ALA A 200 -2.95 -42.22 48.59
C ALA A 200 -3.02 -43.71 48.96
N GLU A 201 -3.67 -44.53 48.14
CA GLU A 201 -3.69 -45.99 48.32
C GLU A 201 -2.32 -46.65 48.14
N LYS A 202 -1.44 -46.11 47.28
CA LYS A 202 -0.09 -46.65 47.03
C LYS A 202 0.88 -46.26 48.13
N LEU A 203 0.86 -45.00 48.57
CA LEU A 203 1.59 -44.53 49.74
C LEU A 203 1.23 -45.37 50.99
N LYS A 204 -0.07 -45.64 51.22
CA LYS A 204 -0.52 -46.51 52.32
C LYS A 204 -0.07 -47.98 52.19
N LYS A 205 0.29 -48.43 50.99
CA LYS A 205 0.83 -49.77 50.70
C LYS A 205 2.38 -49.81 50.71
N GLY A 206 3.04 -48.79 51.29
CA GLY A 206 4.49 -48.77 51.47
C GLY A 206 5.30 -48.39 50.24
N TYR A 207 4.67 -47.78 49.22
CA TYR A 207 5.38 -47.17 48.11
C TYR A 207 5.85 -45.77 48.51
N VAL A 208 7.07 -45.40 48.12
CA VAL A 208 7.68 -44.09 48.37
C VAL A 208 7.74 -43.33 47.06
N GLU A 209 7.32 -42.06 47.05
CA GLU A 209 7.38 -41.20 45.87
C GLU A 209 8.82 -40.79 45.56
N ILE A 210 9.20 -40.82 44.29
CA ILE A 210 10.50 -40.37 43.79
C ILE A 210 10.26 -39.26 42.77
N SER A 211 10.73 -38.05 43.09
CA SER A 211 10.73 -36.91 42.17
C SER A 211 11.71 -37.14 41.02
N ALA A 212 11.19 -37.66 39.91
CA ALA A 212 11.99 -38.03 38.75
C ALA A 212 12.42 -36.79 37.93
N ALA A 213 13.72 -36.52 37.91
CA ALA A 213 14.31 -35.89 36.73
C ALA A 213 14.30 -36.90 35.55
N PRO A 214 14.09 -36.47 34.29
CA PRO A 214 13.80 -37.38 33.19
C PRO A 214 14.96 -38.33 32.87
N ALA A 215 14.77 -39.62 33.15
CA ALA A 215 15.72 -40.68 32.86
C ALA A 215 15.49 -41.28 31.47
N GLY A 216 16.47 -41.16 30.57
CA GLY A 216 16.40 -41.69 29.20
C GLY A 216 16.53 -43.22 29.12
N ALA A 217 15.98 -43.80 28.05
CA ALA A 217 16.01 -45.25 27.80
C ALA A 217 17.41 -45.77 27.36
N PRO A 218 17.77 -47.02 27.72
CA PRO A 218 18.96 -47.69 27.20
C PRO A 218 18.75 -48.23 25.77
N ALA A 219 19.84 -48.43 25.02
CA ALA A 219 19.81 -48.77 23.60
C ALA A 219 20.20 -50.24 23.29
N ALA A 220 19.70 -50.77 22.16
CA ALA A 220 20.15 -52.02 21.55
C ALA A 220 20.07 -51.98 20.01
N VAL A 221 21.19 -52.24 19.34
CA VAL A 221 21.40 -52.42 17.87
C VAL A 221 22.64 -53.32 17.72
N GLY A 222 22.83 -54.21 16.75
CA GLY A 222 22.00 -54.69 15.62
C GLY A 222 22.37 -56.15 15.37
N PRO A 223 22.87 -56.61 14.19
CA PRO A 223 23.20 -55.91 12.91
C PRO A 223 22.30 -56.45 11.76
N GLU A 224 22.48 -56.21 10.44
CA GLU A 224 23.12 -55.19 9.59
C GLU A 224 22.17 -55.03 8.35
N THR A 225 22.38 -54.31 7.24
CA THR A 225 23.54 -53.78 6.47
C THR A 225 23.15 -52.41 5.87
N THR A 226 24.00 -51.55 5.30
CA THR A 226 25.48 -51.48 5.27
C THR A 226 25.92 -50.01 5.30
N LYS A 227 27.03 -49.69 5.99
CA LYS A 227 27.98 -48.56 5.75
C LYS A 227 27.38 -47.16 5.40
N ALA A 228 27.26 -46.15 6.27
CA ALA A 228 28.03 -45.62 7.42
C ALA A 228 29.18 -44.63 7.12
N LYS A 229 29.03 -43.37 7.61
CA LYS A 229 30.06 -42.57 8.31
C LYS A 229 29.47 -41.28 8.91
N ALA A 230 29.83 -41.00 10.18
CA ALA A 230 29.80 -39.73 10.95
C ALA A 230 28.61 -38.72 10.80
N GLY A 231 28.09 -38.09 11.86
CA GLY A 231 28.39 -38.19 13.29
C GLY A 231 28.06 -36.89 14.03
N LYS A 232 27.08 -36.90 14.95
CA LYS A 232 26.74 -35.74 15.80
C LYS A 232 27.55 -35.75 17.10
N SER A 233 27.91 -34.57 17.60
CA SER A 233 28.31 -34.33 18.99
C SER A 233 27.50 -33.17 19.60
N ARG A 234 27.28 -33.21 20.91
CA ARG A 234 26.59 -32.19 21.74
C ARG A 234 27.18 -32.29 23.17
N PRO A 235 26.94 -31.34 24.09
CA PRO A 235 27.75 -30.13 24.21
C PRO A 235 28.49 -30.02 25.57
N GLY A 236 29.47 -29.12 25.65
CA GLY A 236 29.92 -28.57 26.93
C GLY A 236 28.96 -27.49 27.46
N LYS A 237 28.92 -27.27 28.79
CA LYS A 237 28.16 -26.17 29.41
C LYS A 237 28.80 -24.80 29.16
N PRO A 238 28.03 -23.70 29.17
CA PRO A 238 28.48 -22.38 28.72
C PRO A 238 29.36 -21.63 29.74
N LYS A 239 30.09 -20.64 29.23
CA LYS A 239 30.60 -19.46 29.95
C LYS A 239 29.80 -18.22 29.49
N PRO A 240 29.81 -17.11 30.24
CA PRO A 240 28.91 -15.98 29.99
C PRO A 240 29.31 -15.13 28.77
N ASP A 241 28.27 -14.58 28.15
CA ASP A 241 28.16 -13.40 27.28
C ASP A 241 29.40 -12.89 26.54
N GLN A 242 29.35 -13.06 25.23
CA GLN A 242 29.78 -12.03 24.28
C GLN A 242 28.61 -11.75 23.32
N PRO A 243 28.37 -10.50 22.91
CA PRO A 243 27.31 -10.20 21.96
C PRO A 243 27.58 -10.94 20.64
N LYS A 244 26.61 -11.75 20.22
CA LYS A 244 26.62 -12.33 18.87
C LYS A 244 26.52 -11.16 17.88
N PRO A 245 27.34 -11.12 16.82
CA PRO A 245 27.21 -10.10 15.80
C PRO A 245 25.77 -10.07 15.26
N GLU A 246 25.25 -8.85 15.15
CA GLU A 246 24.10 -8.53 14.31
C GLU A 246 24.26 -9.24 12.97
N GLN A 247 23.21 -9.93 12.51
CA GLN A 247 23.29 -10.66 11.25
C GLN A 247 23.43 -9.63 10.14
N ALA A 248 24.65 -9.49 9.61
CA ALA A 248 24.92 -8.65 8.47
C ALA A 248 23.95 -9.03 7.34
N VAL A 249 22.98 -8.14 7.11
CA VAL A 249 22.00 -8.27 6.03
C VAL A 249 22.79 -8.49 4.76
N ALA A 250 22.54 -9.61 4.07
CA ALA A 250 23.19 -9.88 2.80
C ALA A 250 22.93 -8.66 1.90
N PRO A 251 23.97 -8.06 1.27
CA PRO A 251 23.83 -6.78 0.60
C PRO A 251 22.70 -6.88 -0.42
N LEU A 252 21.61 -6.15 -0.16
CA LEU A 252 20.37 -6.24 -0.93
C LEU A 252 20.72 -5.99 -2.39
N CYS A 253 20.46 -6.99 -3.24
CA CYS A 253 20.69 -6.85 -4.67
C CYS A 253 19.78 -5.72 -5.17
N PRO A 254 20.32 -4.60 -5.70
CA PRO A 254 19.51 -3.45 -6.05
C PRO A 254 18.41 -3.84 -7.02
N LYS A 255 17.16 -3.67 -6.58
CA LYS A 255 15.98 -4.05 -7.36
C LYS A 255 15.79 -3.05 -8.50
N THR A 256 15.10 -3.48 -9.54
CA THR A 256 14.85 -2.72 -10.76
C THR A 256 13.36 -2.54 -11.00
N TYR A 257 12.99 -1.69 -11.97
CA TYR A 257 11.59 -1.59 -12.39
C TYR A 257 11.05 -2.94 -12.92
N ASP A 258 11.90 -3.77 -13.52
CA ASP A 258 11.52 -5.13 -13.94
C ASP A 258 11.23 -6.07 -12.76
N ASP A 259 11.75 -5.82 -11.56
CA ASP A 259 11.39 -6.59 -10.37
C ASP A 259 10.02 -6.17 -9.82
N LEU A 260 9.70 -4.87 -9.84
CA LEU A 260 8.34 -4.38 -9.56
C LEU A 260 7.32 -4.91 -10.58
N ARG A 261 7.71 -5.04 -11.86
CA ARG A 261 6.88 -5.71 -12.89
C ARG A 261 6.65 -7.19 -12.59
N LYS A 262 7.66 -7.94 -12.15
CA LYS A 262 7.50 -9.37 -11.78
C LYS A 262 6.48 -9.54 -10.66
N VAL A 263 6.56 -8.74 -9.59
CA VAL A 263 5.58 -8.78 -8.49
C VAL A 263 4.15 -8.50 -9.01
N ALA A 264 3.99 -7.59 -9.98
CA ALA A 264 2.70 -7.33 -10.62
C ALA A 264 2.14 -8.55 -11.39
N PHE A 265 2.99 -9.29 -12.11
CA PHE A 265 2.59 -10.53 -12.79
C PHE A 265 2.30 -11.65 -11.78
N GLU A 266 3.19 -11.88 -10.81
CA GLU A 266 3.09 -12.92 -9.78
C GLU A 266 1.79 -12.84 -8.98
N LEU A 267 1.40 -11.63 -8.55
CA LEU A 267 0.14 -11.42 -7.83
C LEU A 267 -1.08 -11.78 -8.68
N ILE A 268 -1.09 -11.47 -9.99
CA ILE A 268 -2.19 -11.90 -10.87
C ILE A 268 -2.23 -13.43 -11.03
N ARG A 269 -1.06 -14.10 -11.10
CA ARG A 269 -1.00 -15.59 -11.12
C ARG A 269 -1.66 -16.22 -9.89
N GLY A 270 -1.70 -15.51 -8.76
CA GLY A 270 -2.43 -15.90 -7.55
C GLY A 270 -3.96 -15.90 -7.67
N GLY A 271 -4.54 -15.66 -8.85
CA GLY A 271 -6.00 -15.62 -9.06
C GLY A 271 -6.61 -14.27 -8.69
N ARG A 272 -5.92 -13.16 -9.01
CA ARG A 272 -6.21 -11.83 -8.49
C ARG A 272 -6.44 -10.83 -9.63
N HIS A 273 -7.51 -10.04 -9.57
CA HIS A 273 -8.07 -9.39 -10.77
C HIS A 273 -7.81 -7.89 -10.86
N TRP A 274 -7.04 -7.49 -11.89
CA TRP A 274 -7.01 -6.14 -12.46
C TRP A 274 -6.51 -6.12 -13.93
N PRO A 275 -6.91 -7.09 -14.78
CA PRO A 275 -6.22 -7.41 -16.03
C PRO A 275 -6.10 -6.23 -16.99
N ASP A 276 -7.18 -5.50 -17.29
CA ASP A 276 -7.17 -4.38 -18.26
C ASP A 276 -6.22 -3.24 -17.88
N LYS A 277 -6.00 -3.05 -16.57
CA LYS A 277 -5.00 -2.11 -16.04
C LYS A 277 -3.59 -2.62 -16.36
N LEU A 278 -3.24 -3.87 -16.01
CA LEU A 278 -1.93 -4.44 -16.36
C LEU A 278 -1.70 -4.49 -17.87
N ILE A 279 -2.70 -4.85 -18.67
CA ILE A 279 -2.62 -4.85 -20.14
C ILE A 279 -2.26 -3.44 -20.64
N ALA A 280 -2.83 -2.38 -20.05
CA ALA A 280 -2.49 -1.03 -20.43
C ALA A 280 -1.07 -0.60 -20.03
N PHE A 281 -0.59 -1.01 -18.86
CA PHE A 281 0.83 -0.86 -18.47
C PHE A 281 1.76 -1.61 -19.44
N LEU A 282 1.45 -2.86 -19.78
CA LEU A 282 2.22 -3.68 -20.72
C LEU A 282 2.28 -3.03 -22.10
N VAL A 283 1.16 -2.54 -22.63
CA VAL A 283 1.11 -1.82 -23.91
C VAL A 283 1.95 -0.54 -23.88
N ARG A 284 2.05 0.14 -22.73
CA ARG A 284 2.94 1.30 -22.59
C ARG A 284 4.42 0.92 -22.42
N TRP A 285 4.73 -0.15 -21.68
CA TRP A 285 6.10 -0.70 -21.59
C TRP A 285 6.59 -1.20 -22.96
N ALA A 286 5.68 -1.74 -23.78
CA ALA A 286 5.97 -2.18 -25.13
C ALA A 286 6.43 -1.04 -26.05
N GLU A 287 6.10 0.23 -25.78
CA GLU A 287 6.51 1.35 -26.65
C GLU A 287 8.03 1.48 -26.82
N ASP A 288 8.81 1.14 -25.78
CA ASP A 288 10.26 1.30 -25.74
C ASP A 288 11.01 -0.05 -25.61
N ALA A 289 10.28 -1.15 -25.38
CA ALA A 289 10.82 -2.50 -25.34
C ALA A 289 10.92 -3.16 -26.74
N ASN A 290 11.82 -4.14 -26.86
CA ASN A 290 11.95 -4.97 -28.07
C ASN A 290 10.88 -6.06 -28.14
N ASP A 291 10.65 -6.62 -29.33
CA ASP A 291 9.57 -7.58 -29.56
C ASP A 291 9.67 -8.88 -28.75
N ASP A 292 10.88 -9.35 -28.46
CA ASP A 292 11.07 -10.61 -27.72
C ASP A 292 10.79 -10.41 -26.22
N GLN A 293 11.17 -9.25 -25.67
CA GLN A 293 10.81 -8.83 -24.31
C GLN A 293 9.30 -8.64 -24.14
N VAL A 294 8.62 -8.05 -25.14
CA VAL A 294 7.16 -7.89 -25.11
C VAL A 294 6.44 -9.23 -25.27
N MET A 295 6.95 -10.15 -26.10
CA MET A 295 6.42 -11.52 -26.16
C MET A 295 6.53 -12.23 -24.80
N ALA A 296 7.66 -12.11 -24.10
CA ALA A 296 7.80 -12.68 -22.76
C ALA A 296 6.78 -12.10 -21.78
N TRP A 297 6.56 -10.77 -21.76
CA TRP A 297 5.51 -10.15 -20.93
C TRP A 297 4.08 -10.56 -21.30
N LEU A 298 3.82 -10.90 -22.57
CA LEU A 298 2.52 -11.45 -22.99
C LEU A 298 2.37 -12.90 -22.51
N GLU A 299 3.39 -13.74 -22.67
CA GLU A 299 3.42 -15.12 -22.18
C GLU A 299 3.25 -15.18 -20.64
N GLU A 300 3.78 -14.20 -19.92
CA GLU A 300 3.57 -14.02 -18.47
C GLU A 300 2.08 -13.77 -18.11
N LEU A 301 1.20 -13.33 -19.02
CA LEU A 301 -0.26 -13.24 -18.79
C LEU A 301 -0.99 -14.59 -18.88
N SER A 302 -0.31 -15.71 -19.19
CA SER A 302 -0.94 -17.00 -19.54
C SER A 302 -0.92 -18.12 -18.46
N PRO A 303 -1.28 -17.90 -17.17
CA PRO A 303 -1.60 -19.01 -16.24
C PRO A 303 -3.06 -19.51 -16.33
N SER A 304 -3.99 -18.71 -16.85
CA SER A 304 -5.42 -19.02 -16.97
C SER A 304 -5.99 -18.48 -18.29
N GLU A 305 -6.93 -19.20 -18.90
CA GLU A 305 -7.25 -19.10 -20.34
C GLU A 305 -8.19 -17.93 -20.72
N ASN A 306 -8.19 -16.84 -19.94
CA ASN A 306 -9.18 -15.76 -19.99
C ASN A 306 -8.94 -14.71 -21.11
N GLY A 307 -8.35 -15.09 -22.24
CA GLY A 307 -8.21 -14.24 -23.44
C GLY A 307 -7.27 -13.02 -23.35
N TRP A 308 -6.78 -12.65 -22.15
CA TRP A 308 -5.98 -11.45 -21.89
C TRP A 308 -4.72 -11.33 -22.76
N PHE A 309 -4.03 -12.45 -23.01
CA PHE A 309 -2.88 -12.53 -23.93
C PHE A 309 -3.21 -11.90 -25.29
N SER A 310 -4.38 -12.22 -25.83
CA SER A 310 -4.78 -11.89 -27.20
C SER A 310 -5.32 -10.46 -27.31
N GLN A 311 -6.08 -10.02 -26.30
CA GLN A 311 -6.46 -8.62 -26.12
C GLN A 311 -5.22 -7.71 -26.01
N ALA A 312 -4.22 -8.11 -25.22
CA ALA A 312 -2.96 -7.40 -25.06
C ALA A 312 -2.10 -7.40 -26.34
N ALA A 313 -1.92 -8.56 -26.98
CA ALA A 313 -1.18 -8.68 -28.24
C ALA A 313 -1.81 -7.83 -29.36
N GLY A 314 -3.14 -7.74 -29.42
CA GLY A 314 -3.86 -6.85 -30.33
C GLY A 314 -3.61 -5.36 -30.04
N ARG A 315 -3.70 -4.93 -28.77
CA ARG A 315 -3.38 -3.54 -28.36
C ARG A 315 -1.91 -3.19 -28.64
N VAL A 316 -0.97 -4.12 -28.43
CA VAL A 316 0.45 -3.98 -28.83
C VAL A 316 0.59 -3.88 -30.36
N ALA A 317 -0.15 -4.67 -31.14
CA ALA A 317 -0.12 -4.58 -32.60
C ALA A 317 -0.60 -3.22 -33.13
N VAL A 318 -1.59 -2.60 -32.47
CA VAL A 318 -1.99 -1.21 -32.76
C VAL A 318 -0.86 -0.24 -32.41
N GLN A 319 -0.28 -0.32 -31.21
CA GLN A 319 0.87 0.51 -30.78
C GLN A 319 2.01 0.45 -31.81
N ARG A 320 2.39 -0.75 -32.24
CA ARG A 320 3.42 -1.01 -33.25
C ARG A 320 3.04 -0.43 -34.62
N THR A 321 1.77 -0.47 -35.00
CA THR A 321 1.29 0.13 -36.25
C THR A 321 1.41 1.67 -36.22
N LEU A 322 1.00 2.30 -35.12
CA LEU A 322 1.16 3.75 -34.89
C LEU A 322 2.64 4.18 -34.82
N ALA A 323 3.52 3.30 -34.32
CA ALA A 323 4.97 3.46 -34.37
C ALA A 323 5.60 3.17 -35.76
N ARG A 324 4.78 2.86 -36.78
CA ARG A 324 5.18 2.49 -38.16
C ARG A 324 6.00 1.19 -38.26
N GLN A 325 5.96 0.34 -37.24
CA GLN A 325 6.68 -0.93 -37.13
C GLN A 325 5.80 -2.09 -37.66
N ALA A 326 5.45 -2.04 -38.95
CA ALA A 326 4.40 -2.89 -39.54
C ALA A 326 4.63 -4.41 -39.40
N ASP A 327 5.86 -4.90 -39.48
CA ASP A 327 6.14 -6.34 -39.37
C ASP A 327 6.07 -6.83 -37.91
N SER A 328 6.44 -5.97 -36.97
CA SER A 328 6.23 -6.20 -35.53
C SER A 328 4.73 -6.22 -35.21
N ALA A 329 3.95 -5.29 -35.75
CA ALA A 329 2.49 -5.28 -35.61
C ALA A 329 1.86 -6.59 -36.14
N ARG A 330 2.30 -7.08 -37.31
CA ARG A 330 1.86 -8.38 -37.85
C ARG A 330 2.32 -9.56 -36.98
N ARG A 331 3.51 -9.51 -36.36
CA ARG A 331 3.98 -10.52 -35.41
C ARG A 331 3.02 -10.64 -34.21
N PHE A 332 2.66 -9.52 -33.59
CA PHE A 332 1.79 -9.52 -32.41
C PHE A 332 0.32 -9.85 -32.73
N ALA A 333 -0.24 -9.32 -33.82
CA ALA A 333 -1.59 -9.70 -34.26
C ALA A 333 -1.67 -11.22 -34.50
N LYS A 334 -0.70 -11.79 -35.22
CA LYS A 334 -0.60 -13.24 -35.47
C LYS A 334 -0.26 -14.08 -34.23
N ALA A 335 0.27 -13.47 -33.16
CA ALA A 335 0.44 -14.13 -31.87
C ALA A 335 -0.91 -14.21 -31.15
N GLY A 336 -1.62 -13.09 -30.97
CA GLY A 336 -2.95 -13.06 -30.35
C GLY A 336 -3.98 -13.92 -31.08
N GLU A 337 -3.93 -13.96 -32.42
CA GLU A 337 -4.75 -14.87 -33.23
C GLU A 337 -4.60 -16.36 -32.87
N LYS A 338 -3.45 -16.78 -32.31
CA LYS A 338 -3.22 -18.16 -31.85
C LYS A 338 -3.64 -18.40 -30.41
N GLY A 339 -3.77 -17.34 -29.60
CA GLY A 339 -4.17 -17.38 -28.19
C GLY A 339 -5.66 -17.07 -27.98
N LEU A 340 -6.48 -17.13 -29.03
CA LEU A 340 -7.93 -16.96 -28.90
C LEU A 340 -8.51 -18.16 -28.12
N PRO A 341 -9.27 -17.94 -27.04
CA PRO A 341 -9.82 -19.02 -26.22
C PRO A 341 -10.96 -19.73 -26.97
N THR A 342 -11.13 -21.02 -26.68
CA THR A 342 -12.06 -21.89 -27.42
C THR A 342 -13.36 -22.24 -26.68
N GLU A 343 -13.45 -21.98 -25.37
CA GLU A 343 -14.54 -22.50 -24.54
C GLU A 343 -15.50 -21.42 -23.99
N GLU A 344 -15.02 -20.32 -23.40
CA GLU A 344 -15.89 -19.27 -22.85
C GLU A 344 -16.13 -18.10 -23.82
N LYS A 345 -17.40 -17.72 -24.02
CA LYS A 345 -17.82 -16.65 -24.95
C LYS A 345 -17.38 -15.26 -24.52
N SER A 346 -17.40 -15.00 -23.22
CA SER A 346 -17.00 -13.76 -22.54
C SER A 346 -15.55 -13.39 -22.87
N ASP A 347 -14.64 -14.34 -22.66
CA ASP A 347 -13.21 -14.17 -22.86
C ASP A 347 -12.85 -14.23 -24.35
N LEU A 348 -13.56 -15.00 -25.18
CA LEU A 348 -13.44 -14.91 -26.64
C LEU A 348 -13.84 -13.53 -27.16
N ALA A 349 -14.90 -12.93 -26.61
CA ALA A 349 -15.34 -11.60 -27.00
C ALA A 349 -14.27 -10.54 -26.65
N ARG A 350 -13.80 -10.51 -25.39
CA ARG A 350 -12.73 -9.60 -24.93
C ARG A 350 -11.41 -9.79 -25.67
N ALA A 351 -11.01 -11.03 -25.94
CA ALA A 351 -9.81 -11.34 -26.72
C ALA A 351 -9.90 -10.80 -28.16
N THR A 352 -11.09 -10.88 -28.77
CA THR A 352 -11.33 -10.47 -30.15
C THR A 352 -11.27 -8.94 -30.33
N LEU A 353 -11.73 -8.16 -29.34
CA LEU A 353 -11.69 -6.69 -29.36
C LEU A 353 -10.31 -6.12 -29.70
N GLY A 354 -9.27 -6.58 -29.02
CA GLY A 354 -7.90 -6.11 -29.27
C GLY A 354 -7.40 -6.41 -30.68
N LEU A 355 -7.82 -7.56 -31.24
CA LEU A 355 -7.46 -7.97 -32.60
C LEU A 355 -8.26 -7.19 -33.66
N MET A 356 -9.53 -6.85 -33.42
CA MET A 356 -10.34 -6.01 -34.32
C MET A 356 -9.67 -4.65 -34.55
N ALA A 357 -9.24 -3.98 -33.48
CA ALA A 357 -8.49 -2.73 -33.59
C ALA A 357 -7.18 -2.90 -34.38
N ALA A 358 -6.44 -4.00 -34.16
CA ALA A 358 -5.22 -4.31 -34.90
C ALA A 358 -5.47 -4.56 -36.40
N TRP A 359 -6.50 -5.33 -36.75
CA TRP A 359 -6.85 -5.63 -38.14
C TRP A 359 -7.32 -4.38 -38.91
N TRP A 360 -8.16 -3.52 -38.31
CA TRP A 360 -8.53 -2.23 -38.90
C TRP A 360 -7.29 -1.36 -39.19
N ARG A 361 -6.35 -1.27 -38.23
CA ARG A 361 -5.08 -0.51 -38.39
C ARG A 361 -4.12 -1.13 -39.40
N LEU A 362 -4.12 -2.46 -39.54
CA LEU A 362 -3.32 -3.20 -40.53
C LEU A 362 -3.95 -3.23 -41.94
N GLY A 363 -5.18 -2.72 -42.09
CA GLY A 363 -5.92 -2.61 -43.35
C GLY A 363 -6.88 -3.77 -43.68
N ASP A 364 -6.97 -4.78 -42.81
CA ASP A 364 -7.82 -5.96 -42.98
C ASP A 364 -9.24 -5.71 -42.43
N LYS A 365 -9.93 -4.74 -43.02
CA LYS A 365 -11.24 -4.26 -42.51
C LYS A 365 -12.31 -5.35 -42.51
N ALA A 366 -12.41 -6.11 -43.59
CA ALA A 366 -13.42 -7.15 -43.75
C ALA A 366 -13.32 -8.23 -42.65
N ARG A 367 -12.10 -8.59 -42.24
CA ARG A 367 -11.88 -9.56 -41.15
C ARG A 367 -12.28 -9.01 -39.78
N ALA A 368 -12.02 -7.73 -39.51
CA ALA A 368 -12.48 -7.08 -38.29
C ALA A 368 -14.01 -6.94 -38.23
N GLU A 369 -14.65 -6.74 -39.39
CA GLU A 369 -16.11 -6.70 -39.52
C GLU A 369 -16.72 -8.10 -39.34
N GLU A 370 -16.20 -9.13 -40.02
CA GLU A 370 -16.61 -10.53 -39.86
C GLU A 370 -16.40 -11.05 -38.42
N ALA A 371 -15.39 -10.55 -37.71
CA ALA A 371 -15.17 -10.85 -36.29
C ALA A 371 -16.19 -10.13 -35.39
N GLY A 372 -16.48 -8.85 -35.66
CA GLY A 372 -17.49 -8.08 -34.94
C GLY A 372 -18.90 -8.66 -35.08
N GLU A 373 -19.29 -9.11 -36.27
CA GLU A 373 -20.57 -9.78 -36.53
C GLU A 373 -20.74 -11.12 -35.78
N LYS A 374 -19.64 -11.72 -35.32
CA LYS A 374 -19.62 -12.99 -34.56
C LYS A 374 -19.55 -12.79 -33.05
N LEU A 375 -19.38 -11.56 -32.56
CA LEU A 375 -19.52 -11.26 -31.14
C LEU A 375 -20.97 -11.53 -30.70
N PRO A 376 -21.20 -12.00 -29.45
CA PRO A 376 -22.56 -12.18 -28.96
C PRO A 376 -23.28 -10.83 -28.90
N ALA A 377 -24.45 -10.74 -29.54
CA ALA A 377 -25.32 -9.57 -29.46
C ALA A 377 -25.89 -9.46 -28.02
N ASP A 378 -25.24 -8.65 -27.19
CA ASP A 378 -25.12 -8.88 -25.74
C ASP A 378 -26.46 -8.94 -24.98
N PRO A 379 -26.85 -10.13 -24.46
CA PRO A 379 -28.00 -10.30 -23.57
C PRO A 379 -27.59 -10.59 -22.11
N GLU A 380 -26.29 -10.69 -21.83
CA GLU A 380 -25.73 -11.30 -20.60
C GLU A 380 -24.73 -10.37 -19.88
N GLY A 381 -24.36 -9.23 -20.49
CA GLY A 381 -23.53 -8.17 -19.91
C GLY A 381 -22.03 -8.32 -20.18
N TYR A 382 -21.65 -8.99 -21.27
CA TYR A 382 -20.25 -9.30 -21.58
C TYR A 382 -19.49 -8.19 -22.32
N LEU A 383 -20.18 -7.33 -23.09
CA LEU A 383 -19.57 -6.27 -23.87
C LEU A 383 -20.43 -5.00 -23.79
N SER A 384 -19.89 -3.97 -23.15
CA SER A 384 -20.56 -2.67 -23.07
C SER A 384 -20.52 -1.94 -24.42
N SER A 385 -21.36 -0.91 -24.57
CA SER A 385 -21.18 0.06 -25.67
C SER A 385 -19.82 0.75 -25.56
N GLU A 386 -19.38 1.08 -24.34
CA GLU A 386 -18.06 1.67 -24.05
C GLU A 386 -16.91 0.80 -24.61
N ASP A 387 -17.03 -0.53 -24.52
CA ASP A 387 -16.05 -1.49 -25.06
C ASP A 387 -15.90 -1.40 -26.58
N LEU A 388 -17.02 -1.33 -27.30
CA LEU A 388 -17.02 -1.15 -28.75
C LEU A 388 -16.48 0.24 -29.14
N GLY A 389 -16.72 1.25 -28.30
CA GLY A 389 -16.23 2.62 -28.47
C GLY A 389 -14.70 2.72 -28.42
N TRP A 390 -14.07 2.27 -27.33
CA TRP A 390 -12.61 2.37 -27.21
C TRP A 390 -11.89 1.55 -28.29
N VAL A 391 -12.46 0.40 -28.69
CA VAL A 391 -11.95 -0.45 -29.78
C VAL A 391 -12.07 0.23 -31.13
N ALA A 392 -13.17 0.94 -31.41
CA ALA A 392 -13.33 1.76 -32.61
C ALA A 392 -12.31 2.90 -32.67
N ALA A 393 -12.12 3.67 -31.59
CA ALA A 393 -11.13 4.74 -31.51
C ALA A 393 -9.69 4.21 -31.67
N LEU A 394 -9.35 3.14 -30.95
CA LEU A 394 -8.06 2.46 -31.06
C LEU A 394 -7.81 1.95 -32.49
N GLY A 395 -8.87 1.48 -33.15
CA GLY A 395 -8.89 1.08 -34.56
C GLY A 395 -8.90 2.21 -35.59
N GLY A 396 -9.03 3.47 -35.18
CA GLY A 396 -9.14 4.63 -36.08
C GLY A 396 -10.47 4.70 -36.83
N GLN A 397 -11.54 4.08 -36.32
CA GLN A 397 -12.88 4.11 -36.89
C GLN A 397 -13.72 5.19 -36.20
N LEU A 398 -13.41 6.46 -36.49
CA LEU A 398 -13.99 7.63 -35.82
C LEU A 398 -15.52 7.63 -35.78
N ASP A 399 -16.19 7.35 -36.91
CA ASP A 399 -17.65 7.36 -36.97
C ASP A 399 -18.27 6.33 -36.00
N ARG A 400 -17.68 5.13 -35.89
CA ARG A 400 -18.13 4.08 -34.95
C ARG A 400 -17.86 4.41 -33.48
N PHE A 401 -16.81 5.18 -33.20
CA PHE A 401 -16.55 5.69 -31.85
C PHE A 401 -17.62 6.69 -31.43
N LEU A 402 -18.09 7.52 -32.36
CA LEU A 402 -19.14 8.52 -32.11
C LEU A 402 -20.54 7.90 -32.04
N GLU A 403 -20.82 6.83 -32.81
CA GLU A 403 -22.05 6.03 -32.73
C GLU A 403 -22.30 5.42 -31.33
N VAL A 404 -21.26 5.27 -30.50
CA VAL A 404 -21.34 4.69 -29.14
C VAL A 404 -21.80 5.68 -28.07
N GLY A 405 -21.55 6.98 -28.26
CA GLY A 405 -22.37 8.06 -27.70
C GLY A 405 -22.71 8.12 -26.20
N GLU A 406 -21.81 7.86 -25.25
CA GLU A 406 -21.87 8.44 -23.88
C GLU A 406 -20.48 8.40 -23.18
N ILE A 407 -19.66 9.44 -23.33
CA ILE A 407 -18.30 9.51 -22.74
C ILE A 407 -18.37 9.98 -21.26
N GLY A 408 -19.17 9.29 -20.43
CA GLY A 408 -19.49 9.67 -19.04
C GLY A 408 -18.80 8.86 -17.94
N ARG A 409 -18.02 7.84 -18.30
CA ARG A 409 -17.15 7.04 -17.39
C ARG A 409 -15.75 6.82 -17.98
N MET A 410 -15.47 7.49 -19.10
CA MET A 410 -14.58 7.02 -20.15
C MET A 410 -13.10 7.43 -19.99
N PHE A 411 -12.59 7.39 -18.75
CA PHE A 411 -11.16 7.53 -18.46
C PHE A 411 -10.57 6.32 -17.75
N ASP A 412 -11.15 5.16 -18.04
CA ASP A 412 -10.48 3.89 -17.89
C ASP A 412 -9.23 3.81 -18.80
N TYR A 413 -8.39 2.81 -18.55
CA TYR A 413 -7.12 2.63 -19.26
C TYR A 413 -7.29 2.20 -20.74
N ALA A 414 -8.46 1.69 -21.14
CA ALA A 414 -8.77 1.30 -22.51
C ALA A 414 -9.20 2.50 -23.37
N THR A 415 -10.14 3.31 -22.88
CA THR A 415 -10.62 4.50 -23.59
C THR A 415 -9.53 5.54 -23.80
N ALA A 416 -8.68 5.76 -22.78
CA ALA A 416 -7.51 6.62 -22.91
C ALA A 416 -6.57 6.16 -24.04
N GLN A 417 -6.39 4.85 -24.26
CA GLN A 417 -5.60 4.34 -25.39
C GLN A 417 -6.27 4.52 -26.75
N GLY A 418 -7.60 4.45 -26.82
CA GLY A 418 -8.35 4.78 -28.04
C GLY A 418 -8.15 6.24 -28.45
N LEU A 419 -8.30 7.18 -27.50
CA LEU A 419 -8.08 8.61 -27.71
C LEU A 419 -6.62 8.93 -28.08
N LEU A 420 -5.64 8.28 -27.45
CA LEU A 420 -4.22 8.42 -27.81
C LEU A 420 -3.91 7.93 -29.24
N ALA A 421 -4.65 6.93 -29.73
CA ALA A 421 -4.51 6.46 -31.12
C ALA A 421 -5.06 7.49 -32.12
N LEU A 422 -6.19 8.13 -31.81
CA LEU A 422 -6.73 9.23 -32.63
C LEU A 422 -5.79 10.45 -32.63
N TYR A 423 -5.18 10.80 -31.49
CA TYR A 423 -4.17 11.86 -31.43
C TYR A 423 -2.91 11.53 -32.25
N ALA A 424 -2.52 10.25 -32.31
CA ALA A 424 -1.42 9.79 -33.17
C ALA A 424 -1.75 9.81 -34.66
N ASP A 425 -3.03 9.78 -35.05
CA ASP A 425 -3.48 10.09 -36.42
C ASP A 425 -3.45 11.59 -36.70
N GLY A 426 -3.85 12.43 -35.72
CA GLY A 426 -3.61 13.87 -35.70
C GLY A 426 -4.32 14.60 -34.57
N SER A 427 -3.77 15.76 -34.15
CA SER A 427 -4.40 16.65 -33.17
C SER A 427 -5.81 17.08 -33.59
N GLU A 428 -5.99 17.40 -34.87
CA GLU A 428 -7.31 17.76 -35.44
C GLU A 428 -8.31 16.60 -35.34
N VAL A 429 -7.86 15.36 -35.50
CA VAL A 429 -8.71 14.15 -35.43
C VAL A 429 -9.13 13.86 -33.99
N PHE A 430 -8.21 14.06 -33.04
CA PHE A 430 -8.53 14.03 -31.61
C PHE A 430 -9.53 15.14 -31.23
N SER A 431 -9.29 16.39 -31.65
CA SER A 431 -10.19 17.51 -31.36
C SER A 431 -11.59 17.31 -31.96
N ASP A 432 -11.70 16.91 -33.24
CA ASP A 432 -12.98 16.62 -33.90
C ASP A 432 -13.73 15.43 -33.24
N ALA A 433 -13.00 14.44 -32.73
CA ALA A 433 -13.59 13.36 -31.93
C ALA A 433 -14.14 13.90 -30.60
N ILE A 434 -13.33 14.65 -29.85
CA ILE A 434 -13.70 15.24 -28.55
C ILE A 434 -14.84 16.25 -28.69
N ASP A 435 -14.85 17.07 -29.74
CA ASP A 435 -15.87 18.11 -29.94
C ASP A 435 -17.27 17.53 -30.09
N ARG A 436 -17.36 16.37 -30.77
CA ARG A 436 -18.61 15.64 -31.02
C ARG A 436 -19.07 14.76 -29.84
N CYS A 437 -18.34 14.70 -28.73
CA CYS A 437 -18.74 13.95 -27.53
C CYS A 437 -19.75 14.74 -26.69
N GLU A 438 -20.88 14.13 -26.32
CA GLU A 438 -21.94 14.81 -25.53
C GLU A 438 -21.59 14.97 -24.04
N LYS A 439 -20.73 14.08 -23.50
CA LYS A 439 -20.21 14.15 -22.13
C LYS A 439 -18.69 14.34 -22.19
N LYS A 440 -18.17 15.21 -21.33
CA LYS A 440 -16.78 15.68 -21.31
C LYS A 440 -16.39 15.96 -19.87
N ASP A 441 -15.56 15.10 -19.29
CA ASP A 441 -15.01 15.25 -17.94
C ASP A 441 -13.47 15.38 -17.99
N PHE A 442 -12.86 15.81 -16.90
CA PHE A 442 -11.40 15.92 -16.78
C PHE A 442 -10.71 14.54 -16.74
N SER A 443 -9.53 14.42 -17.36
CA SER A 443 -8.71 13.21 -17.33
C SER A 443 -7.23 13.46 -17.12
N ARG A 444 -6.74 13.13 -15.92
CA ARG A 444 -5.30 13.12 -15.59
C ARG A 444 -4.54 12.10 -16.45
N GLU A 445 -5.03 10.87 -16.52
CA GLU A 445 -4.48 9.75 -17.29
C GLU A 445 -4.26 10.08 -18.78
N LEU A 446 -5.26 10.71 -19.42
CA LEU A 446 -5.18 11.11 -20.83
C LEU A 446 -4.20 12.27 -21.01
N THR A 447 -4.27 13.29 -20.15
CA THR A 447 -3.41 14.48 -20.21
C THR A 447 -1.93 14.11 -20.11
N GLU A 448 -1.56 13.29 -19.12
CA GLU A 448 -0.19 12.79 -18.97
C GLU A 448 0.26 11.98 -20.19
N ALA A 449 -0.60 11.13 -20.75
CA ALA A 449 -0.24 10.29 -21.87
C ALA A 449 -0.11 11.10 -23.19
N LEU A 450 -0.98 12.09 -23.42
CA LEU A 450 -0.88 13.02 -24.55
C LEU A 450 0.40 13.84 -24.47
N LEU A 451 0.75 14.38 -23.28
CA LEU A 451 2.01 15.07 -23.06
C LEU A 451 3.21 14.15 -23.36
N ARG A 452 3.23 12.93 -22.79
CA ARG A 452 4.31 11.95 -23.03
C ARG A 452 4.50 11.70 -24.52
N ARG A 453 3.40 11.52 -25.25
CA ARG A 453 3.40 11.30 -26.71
C ARG A 453 3.93 12.52 -27.46
N ALA A 454 3.46 13.72 -27.12
CA ALA A 454 3.90 14.97 -27.73
C ALA A 454 5.39 15.25 -27.48
N LEU A 455 5.92 14.94 -26.29
CA LEU A 455 7.35 15.02 -25.98
C LEU A 455 8.17 14.01 -26.80
N LYS A 456 7.71 12.75 -26.88
CA LYS A 456 8.36 11.65 -27.63
C LYS A 456 8.42 11.93 -29.14
N ASP A 457 7.32 12.44 -29.71
CA ASP A 457 7.23 12.86 -31.12
C ASP A 457 7.83 14.26 -31.38
N ARG A 458 8.43 14.92 -30.37
CA ARG A 458 9.07 16.25 -30.41
C ARG A 458 8.14 17.37 -30.89
N ARG A 459 6.88 17.34 -30.46
CA ARG A 459 5.83 18.32 -30.77
C ARG A 459 5.11 18.84 -29.50
N PRO A 460 5.82 19.28 -28.44
CA PRO A 460 5.15 19.74 -27.21
C PRO A 460 4.15 20.88 -27.43
N GLY A 461 4.38 21.77 -28.40
CA GLY A 461 3.42 22.81 -28.77
C GLY A 461 2.05 22.27 -29.23
N ALA A 462 2.01 21.12 -29.91
CA ALA A 462 0.76 20.49 -30.35
C ALA A 462 -0.06 19.91 -29.19
N PHE A 463 0.55 19.64 -28.03
CA PHE A 463 -0.19 19.35 -26.80
C PHE A 463 -0.78 20.63 -26.20
N VAL A 464 -0.01 21.73 -26.16
CA VAL A 464 -0.50 23.02 -25.63
C VAL A 464 -1.66 23.57 -26.46
N GLU A 465 -1.62 23.46 -27.78
CA GLU A 465 -2.74 23.84 -28.66
C GLU A 465 -4.03 23.08 -28.31
N VAL A 466 -3.94 21.76 -28.12
CA VAL A 466 -5.11 20.93 -27.76
C VAL A 466 -5.59 21.22 -26.33
N ALA A 467 -4.68 21.49 -25.38
CA ALA A 467 -5.04 21.91 -24.03
C ALA A 467 -5.71 23.29 -23.97
N LEU A 468 -5.31 24.23 -24.85
CA LEU A 468 -5.95 25.55 -25.02
C LEU A 468 -7.33 25.47 -25.71
N GLY A 469 -7.58 24.40 -26.46
CA GLY A 469 -8.87 24.12 -27.11
C GLY A 469 -9.86 23.37 -26.21
N HIS A 470 -9.36 22.47 -25.35
CA HIS A 470 -10.18 21.57 -24.51
C HIS A 470 -9.80 21.62 -23.03
N PRO A 471 -9.81 22.81 -22.38
CA PRO A 471 -9.35 22.96 -21.00
C PRO A 471 -10.16 22.14 -19.99
N ASP A 472 -11.48 21.98 -20.18
CA ASP A 472 -12.34 21.22 -19.27
C ASP A 472 -11.92 19.74 -19.15
N ILE A 473 -11.33 19.18 -20.21
CA ILE A 473 -10.89 17.77 -20.28
C ILE A 473 -9.42 17.61 -19.87
N LEU A 474 -8.55 18.55 -20.27
CA LEU A 474 -7.09 18.41 -20.12
C LEU A 474 -6.49 19.27 -19.00
N ILE A 475 -7.24 20.20 -18.41
CA ILE A 475 -6.83 21.06 -17.29
C ILE A 475 -7.75 20.87 -16.08
N GLY A 476 -9.06 20.76 -16.30
CA GLY A 476 -10.05 20.54 -15.24
C GLY A 476 -10.01 21.63 -14.17
N SER A 477 -10.00 21.23 -12.89
CA SER A 477 -9.87 22.10 -11.72
C SER A 477 -8.47 22.68 -11.48
N GLY A 478 -7.60 22.68 -12.51
CA GLY A 478 -6.18 23.00 -12.44
C GLY A 478 -5.28 21.75 -12.40
N ASP A 479 -5.88 20.57 -12.22
CA ASP A 479 -5.23 19.26 -12.08
C ASP A 479 -4.52 18.75 -13.34
N GLY A 480 -4.49 19.51 -14.44
CA GLY A 480 -3.66 19.25 -15.64
C GLY A 480 -2.66 20.37 -15.99
N GLU A 481 -2.58 21.44 -15.20
CA GLU A 481 -1.75 22.62 -15.54
C GLU A 481 -0.25 22.32 -15.58
N ASP A 482 0.25 21.41 -14.75
CA ASP A 482 1.64 20.96 -14.73
C ASP A 482 2.09 20.33 -16.06
N CYS A 483 1.17 19.68 -16.78
CA CYS A 483 1.43 19.15 -18.10
C CYS A 483 1.69 20.26 -19.13
N VAL A 484 0.95 21.37 -19.05
CA VAL A 484 1.17 22.56 -19.89
C VAL A 484 2.47 23.27 -19.52
N VAL A 485 2.82 23.35 -18.23
CA VAL A 485 4.12 23.86 -17.78
C VAL A 485 5.26 23.10 -18.46
N LEU A 486 5.25 21.77 -18.39
CA LEU A 486 6.33 20.95 -18.94
C LEU A 486 6.36 20.96 -20.47
N ALA A 487 5.20 21.03 -21.13
CA ALA A 487 5.13 21.23 -22.59
C ALA A 487 5.75 22.57 -23.02
N LEU A 488 5.35 23.68 -22.40
CA LEU A 488 5.89 25.01 -22.69
C LEU A 488 7.40 25.08 -22.40
N GLN A 489 7.87 24.47 -21.30
CA GLN A 489 9.30 24.42 -20.96
C GLN A 489 10.12 23.51 -21.89
N ALA A 490 9.54 22.44 -22.43
CA ALA A 490 10.17 21.62 -23.45
C ALA A 490 10.26 22.38 -24.77
N LEU A 491 9.17 23.06 -25.17
CA LEU A 491 9.11 23.87 -26.37
C LEU A 491 10.06 25.07 -26.32
N SER A 492 10.19 25.76 -25.18
CA SER A 492 11.06 26.94 -25.08
C SER A 492 12.55 26.64 -25.23
N ARG A 493 12.95 25.36 -25.11
CA ARG A 493 14.31 24.86 -25.38
C ARG A 493 14.58 24.59 -26.85
N THR A 494 13.54 24.36 -27.67
CA THR A 494 13.67 24.02 -29.10
C THR A 494 13.17 25.13 -30.03
N GLU A 495 12.09 25.80 -29.66
CA GLU A 495 11.40 26.85 -30.41
C GLU A 495 10.98 28.01 -29.48
N PRO A 496 11.91 28.88 -29.07
CA PRO A 496 11.63 29.95 -28.11
C PRO A 496 10.48 30.89 -28.51
N SER A 497 10.33 31.18 -29.80
CA SER A 497 9.24 32.04 -30.31
C SER A 497 7.87 31.36 -30.18
N SER A 498 7.73 30.13 -30.68
CA SER A 498 6.51 29.32 -30.54
C SER A 498 6.10 29.17 -29.07
N ALA A 499 7.06 29.03 -28.16
CA ALA A 499 6.82 28.97 -26.72
C ALA A 499 6.37 30.30 -26.10
N VAL A 500 6.84 31.45 -26.59
CA VAL A 500 6.35 32.77 -26.14
C VAL A 500 4.92 33.00 -26.62
N ASP A 501 4.62 32.70 -27.89
CA ASP A 501 3.30 32.93 -28.48
C ASP A 501 2.22 32.06 -27.81
N LEU A 502 2.54 30.79 -27.50
CA LEU A 502 1.68 29.91 -26.72
C LEU A 502 1.60 30.29 -25.24
N ALA A 503 2.70 30.73 -24.61
CA ALA A 503 2.68 31.18 -23.23
C ALA A 503 1.82 32.44 -23.03
N LEU A 504 1.80 33.37 -23.99
CA LEU A 504 0.89 34.53 -23.96
C LEU A 504 -0.58 34.08 -24.01
N ARG A 505 -0.93 33.13 -24.89
CA ARG A 505 -2.30 32.57 -24.97
C ARG A 505 -2.75 31.84 -23.68
N VAL A 506 -1.81 31.27 -22.93
CA VAL A 506 -2.07 30.67 -21.60
C VAL A 506 -2.27 31.75 -20.52
N LEU A 507 -1.65 32.94 -20.66
CA LEU A 507 -1.89 34.08 -19.76
C LEU A 507 -3.23 34.78 -20.00
N ASP A 508 -3.74 34.69 -21.24
CA ASP A 508 -4.98 35.33 -21.70
C ASP A 508 -6.26 34.48 -21.48
N GLN A 509 -6.15 33.29 -20.86
CA GLN A 509 -7.27 32.35 -20.65
C GLN A 509 -7.58 32.12 -19.16
N GLU A 510 -8.84 32.36 -18.76
CA GLU A 510 -9.34 32.21 -17.37
C GLU A 510 -9.15 30.82 -16.72
N PRO A 511 -9.21 29.67 -17.44
CA PRO A 511 -9.00 28.35 -16.83
C PRO A 511 -7.61 28.09 -16.22
N PHE A 512 -6.58 28.89 -16.54
CA PHE A 512 -5.23 28.69 -16.01
C PHE A 512 -5.04 29.47 -14.70
N SER A 513 -4.98 28.74 -13.59
CA SER A 513 -5.03 29.32 -12.26
C SER A 513 -3.71 29.97 -11.83
N PHE A 514 -3.80 30.95 -10.93
CA PHE A 514 -2.62 31.39 -10.18
C PHE A 514 -2.37 30.46 -9.00
N GLY A 515 -1.26 29.72 -9.06
CA GLY A 515 -0.74 28.91 -7.97
C GLY A 515 0.54 28.20 -8.43
N TYR A 516 0.71 26.95 -8.01
CA TYR A 516 1.66 26.02 -8.64
C TYR A 516 1.10 25.52 -9.99
N GLY A 517 0.75 26.46 -10.87
CA GLY A 517 0.00 26.26 -12.11
C GLY A 517 0.68 26.86 -13.34
N ALA A 518 0.06 26.71 -14.50
CA ALA A 518 0.59 27.08 -15.80
C ALA A 518 0.80 28.59 -15.93
N HIS A 519 -0.11 29.41 -15.40
CA HIS A 519 -0.11 30.86 -15.60
C HIS A 519 1.21 31.55 -15.20
N PRO A 520 1.72 31.46 -13.94
CA PRO A 520 2.97 32.11 -13.58
C PRO A 520 4.22 31.47 -14.24
N HIS A 521 4.17 30.19 -14.62
CA HIS A 521 5.24 29.54 -15.38
C HIS A 521 5.29 30.00 -16.84
N ALA A 522 4.13 30.19 -17.48
CA ALA A 522 4.00 30.77 -18.81
C ALA A 522 4.60 32.19 -18.82
N PHE A 523 4.25 33.03 -17.84
CA PHE A 523 4.88 34.35 -17.67
C PHE A 523 6.40 34.25 -17.51
N ALA A 524 6.93 33.27 -16.77
CA ALA A 524 8.38 33.10 -16.63
C ALA A 524 9.09 32.72 -17.94
N ILE A 525 8.40 32.05 -18.87
CA ILE A 525 8.89 31.77 -20.24
C ILE A 525 8.86 33.05 -21.08
N VAL A 526 7.79 33.86 -21.03
CA VAL A 526 7.76 35.18 -21.68
C VAL A 526 8.87 36.08 -21.12
N ALA A 527 9.10 36.08 -19.80
CA ALA A 527 10.19 36.83 -19.16
C ALA A 527 11.59 36.33 -19.56
N ALA A 528 11.76 35.03 -19.80
CA ALA A 528 13.04 34.45 -20.24
C ALA A 528 13.40 34.80 -21.70
N HIS A 529 12.42 34.75 -22.61
CA HIS A 529 12.67 34.79 -24.06
C HIS A 529 12.20 36.08 -24.74
N ALA A 530 11.26 36.81 -24.13
CA ALA A 530 10.72 38.08 -24.63
C ALA A 530 10.52 39.11 -23.50
N PRO A 531 11.57 39.51 -22.77
CA PRO A 531 11.45 40.34 -21.55
C PRO A 531 10.72 41.68 -21.76
N ARG A 532 10.79 42.27 -22.96
CA ARG A 532 10.02 43.49 -23.29
C ARG A 532 8.50 43.27 -23.32
N LEU A 533 8.04 42.08 -23.70
CA LEU A 533 6.62 41.71 -23.66
C LEU A 533 6.19 41.40 -22.23
N ALA A 534 7.01 40.68 -21.46
CA ALA A 534 6.77 40.47 -20.02
C ALA A 534 6.67 41.80 -19.25
N GLU A 535 7.54 42.76 -19.56
CA GLU A 535 7.51 44.12 -19.05
C GLU A 535 6.28 44.94 -19.47
N GLN A 536 5.62 44.60 -20.59
CA GLN A 536 4.40 45.27 -21.05
C GLN A 536 3.18 44.63 -20.39
N TRP A 537 3.11 43.30 -20.40
CA TRP A 537 2.08 42.52 -19.69
C TRP A 537 2.04 42.89 -18.20
N ALA A 538 3.19 42.93 -17.52
CA ALA A 538 3.28 43.28 -16.10
C ALA A 538 2.93 44.76 -15.77
N LYS A 539 2.74 45.62 -16.78
CA LYS A 539 2.22 46.99 -16.62
C LYS A 539 0.72 47.10 -16.90
N GLY A 540 0.10 46.07 -17.47
CA GLY A 540 -1.34 45.99 -17.73
C GLY A 540 -2.08 44.98 -16.83
N SER A 541 -1.39 43.99 -16.28
CA SER A 541 -1.93 42.95 -15.37
C SER A 541 -2.43 43.54 -14.04
N GLU A 542 -3.62 43.13 -13.62
CA GLU A 542 -4.19 43.50 -12.31
C GLU A 542 -3.42 42.84 -11.16
N GLU A 543 -2.90 41.62 -11.36
CA GLU A 543 -2.10 40.88 -10.38
C GLU A 543 -0.81 41.61 -10.02
N MET A 544 -0.21 42.33 -10.98
CA MET A 544 0.98 43.15 -10.78
C MET A 544 0.65 44.56 -10.29
N GLY A 545 -0.53 45.09 -10.65
CA GLY A 545 -1.00 46.42 -10.25
C GLY A 545 -1.36 46.55 -8.76
N ASP A 546 -2.01 45.54 -8.15
CA ASP A 546 -2.34 45.59 -6.73
C ASP A 546 -1.13 45.27 -5.83
N LEU A 547 -0.59 46.29 -5.17
CA LEU A 547 0.51 46.16 -4.21
C LEU A 547 0.16 45.31 -2.97
N LYS A 548 -1.12 45.06 -2.68
CA LYS A 548 -1.54 44.13 -1.61
C LYS A 548 -1.54 42.67 -2.08
N ASN A 549 -1.69 42.43 -3.38
CA ASN A 549 -1.77 41.10 -3.95
C ASN A 549 -0.41 40.40 -3.93
N LYS A 550 -0.18 39.56 -2.92
CA LYS A 550 1.10 38.85 -2.73
C LYS A 550 1.47 37.94 -3.91
N LYS A 551 0.52 37.58 -4.78
CA LYS A 551 0.76 36.85 -6.04
C LYS A 551 1.83 37.55 -6.90
N ARG A 552 1.90 38.90 -6.87
CA ARG A 552 2.90 39.71 -7.59
C ARG A 552 4.35 39.29 -7.36
N TYR A 553 4.69 38.77 -6.17
CA TYR A 553 6.07 38.41 -5.83
C TYR A 553 6.60 37.19 -6.62
N ALA A 554 5.72 36.32 -7.14
CA ALA A 554 6.12 35.25 -8.06
C ALA A 554 6.55 35.80 -9.44
N TYR A 555 5.77 36.73 -10.01
CA TYR A 555 6.13 37.40 -11.27
C TYR A 555 7.37 38.29 -11.12
N LEU A 556 7.53 38.98 -9.99
CA LEU A 556 8.75 39.73 -9.67
C LEU A 556 9.98 38.80 -9.57
N ALA A 557 9.84 37.60 -9.00
CA ALA A 557 10.88 36.58 -9.00
C ALA A 557 11.19 36.09 -10.42
N ALA A 558 10.16 35.86 -11.25
CA ALA A 558 10.30 35.46 -12.65
C ALA A 558 11.02 36.52 -13.52
N LEU A 559 10.83 37.81 -13.22
CA LEU A 559 11.54 38.96 -13.80
C LEU A 559 12.94 39.20 -13.21
N GLY A 560 13.35 38.44 -12.18
CA GLY A 560 14.64 38.61 -11.50
C GLY A 560 14.72 39.83 -10.56
N GLN A 561 13.60 40.40 -10.13
CA GLN A 561 13.54 41.54 -9.20
C GLN A 561 13.70 41.08 -7.74
N THR A 562 14.75 40.30 -7.47
CA THR A 562 14.92 39.51 -6.25
C THR A 562 15.02 40.33 -4.97
N THR A 563 15.51 41.57 -5.03
CA THR A 563 15.60 42.49 -3.88
C THR A 563 14.23 42.86 -3.32
N GLU A 564 13.23 43.11 -4.16
CA GLU A 564 11.87 43.39 -3.68
C GLU A 564 11.24 42.12 -3.09
N VAL A 565 11.41 40.98 -3.76
CA VAL A 565 10.91 39.67 -3.29
C VAL A 565 11.49 39.32 -1.91
N ARG A 566 12.80 39.46 -1.70
CA ARG A 566 13.46 39.27 -0.38
C ARG A 566 12.88 40.19 0.70
N THR A 567 12.64 41.45 0.35
CA THR A 567 12.08 42.44 1.28
C THR A 567 10.64 42.11 1.69
N ALA A 568 9.87 41.48 0.80
CA ALA A 568 8.51 41.02 1.05
C ALA A 568 8.42 39.65 1.71
N LEU A 569 9.40 38.75 1.49
CA LEU A 569 9.35 37.33 1.85
C LEU A 569 8.90 37.03 3.29
N PRO A 570 9.35 37.75 4.35
CA PRO A 570 8.90 37.51 5.72
C PRO A 570 7.42 37.85 6.01
N ARG A 571 6.70 38.41 5.03
CA ARG A 571 5.28 38.79 5.09
C ARG A 571 4.40 37.89 4.21
N ILE A 572 5.00 36.97 3.46
CA ILE A 572 4.30 35.98 2.64
C ILE A 572 4.06 34.75 3.52
N SER A 573 2.80 34.34 3.60
CA SER A 573 2.28 33.22 4.42
C SER A 573 1.62 32.14 3.56
N GLU A 574 1.45 32.43 2.28
CA GLU A 574 0.72 31.64 1.30
C GLU A 574 1.67 30.61 0.70
N HIS A 575 1.52 29.35 1.12
CA HIS A 575 2.41 28.24 0.75
C HIS A 575 2.66 28.14 -0.76
N ASN A 576 1.62 28.27 -1.57
CA ASN A 576 1.72 28.21 -3.04
C ASN A 576 2.50 29.40 -3.63
N VAL A 577 2.43 30.60 -3.03
CA VAL A 577 3.23 31.76 -3.48
C VAL A 577 4.71 31.52 -3.20
N LEU A 578 5.05 30.95 -2.04
CA LEU A 578 6.43 30.63 -1.67
C LEU A 578 7.04 29.53 -2.56
N LEU A 579 6.29 28.46 -2.88
CA LEU A 579 6.71 27.43 -3.84
C LEU A 579 6.93 28.03 -5.24
N THR A 580 6.02 28.88 -5.70
CA THR A 580 6.10 29.51 -7.02
C THR A 580 7.30 30.47 -7.12
N ILE A 581 7.57 31.27 -6.08
CA ILE A 581 8.79 32.08 -5.99
C ILE A 581 10.04 31.22 -6.12
N ALA A 582 10.09 30.08 -5.42
CA ALA A 582 11.25 29.19 -5.42
C ALA A 582 11.50 28.49 -6.77
N CYS A 583 10.43 28.17 -7.51
CA CYS A 583 10.56 27.59 -8.85
C CYS A 583 11.01 28.62 -9.90
N LEU A 584 10.42 29.82 -9.89
CA LEU A 584 10.56 30.79 -10.98
C LEU A 584 11.77 31.74 -10.84
N THR A 585 12.34 31.87 -9.64
CA THR A 585 13.53 32.71 -9.40
C THR A 585 14.74 32.17 -10.18
N PRO A 586 15.53 33.04 -10.85
CA PRO A 586 16.83 32.65 -11.39
C PRO A 586 17.89 32.48 -10.29
N GLU A 587 17.70 33.07 -9.11
CA GLU A 587 18.65 32.97 -8.00
C GLU A 587 18.40 31.76 -7.09
N ARG A 588 19.36 30.83 -7.04
CA ARG A 588 19.40 29.69 -6.10
C ARG A 588 19.25 30.10 -4.63
N ALA A 589 19.88 31.19 -4.20
CA ALA A 589 19.78 31.67 -2.82
C ALA A 589 18.33 32.05 -2.48
N LEU A 590 17.65 32.82 -3.33
CA LEU A 590 16.24 33.18 -3.12
C LEU A 590 15.31 31.95 -3.15
N ALA A 591 15.63 30.92 -3.95
CA ALA A 591 14.87 29.67 -3.92
C ALA A 591 14.97 28.99 -2.54
N VAL A 592 16.18 28.83 -2.00
CA VAL A 592 16.41 28.28 -0.66
C VAL A 592 15.74 29.15 0.43
N GLU A 593 15.85 30.47 0.34
CA GLU A 593 15.18 31.41 1.25
C GLU A 593 13.66 31.21 1.27
N ALA A 594 13.03 31.07 0.10
CA ALA A 594 11.57 30.87 -0.04
C ALA A 594 11.10 29.49 0.43
N LEU A 595 11.87 28.43 0.19
CA LEU A 595 11.55 27.08 0.67
C LEU A 595 11.72 26.95 2.18
N ARG A 596 12.77 27.54 2.76
CA ARG A 596 12.93 27.66 4.22
C ARG A 596 11.77 28.43 4.84
N ALA A 597 11.27 29.50 4.20
CA ALA A 597 10.08 30.23 4.65
C ALA A 597 8.80 29.37 4.58
N HIS A 598 8.61 28.59 3.50
CA HIS A 598 7.46 27.69 3.33
C HIS A 598 7.41 26.64 4.47
N VAL A 599 8.53 25.95 4.72
CA VAL A 599 8.60 24.92 5.78
C VAL A 599 8.42 25.54 7.17
N ALA A 600 9.06 26.69 7.45
CA ALA A 600 8.88 27.41 8.71
C ALA A 600 7.46 27.96 8.92
N GLY A 601 6.65 28.08 7.86
CA GLY A 601 5.22 28.34 7.90
C GLY A 601 4.44 27.13 8.41
N ARG A 602 4.61 25.95 7.80
CA ARG A 602 3.81 24.74 8.11
C ARG A 602 4.06 24.25 9.54
N ASN A 603 5.26 24.44 10.08
CA ASN A 603 5.60 24.17 11.48
C ASN A 603 4.72 24.91 12.52
N LYS A 604 3.90 25.89 12.10
CA LYS A 604 2.94 26.61 12.97
C LYS A 604 1.50 26.12 12.82
N ASN A 605 1.20 25.32 11.80
CA ASN A 605 -0.13 24.77 11.52
C ASN A 605 0.00 23.49 10.65
N PRO A 606 0.30 22.32 11.25
CA PRO A 606 0.64 21.11 10.49
C PRO A 606 -0.54 20.48 9.72
N GLY A 607 -1.79 20.82 10.07
CA GLY A 607 -3.02 20.17 9.62
C GLY A 607 -3.47 20.41 8.17
N GLY A 608 -2.58 20.81 7.26
CA GLY A 608 -2.90 20.98 5.83
C GLY A 608 -1.67 21.02 4.92
N ASP A 609 -1.86 20.57 3.68
CA ASP A 609 -1.04 20.63 2.46
C ASP A 609 0.43 20.15 2.48
N HIS A 610 0.78 19.31 1.51
CA HIS A 610 2.01 18.50 1.42
C HIS A 610 3.34 19.30 1.52
N VAL A 611 4.36 18.73 2.18
CA VAL A 611 5.74 19.24 2.13
C VAL A 611 6.54 18.68 0.94
N SER A 612 6.05 17.62 0.27
CA SER A 612 6.79 16.81 -0.72
C SER A 612 7.67 17.60 -1.70
N PRO A 613 7.20 18.65 -2.40
CA PRO A 613 8.05 19.36 -3.36
C PRO A 613 9.17 20.14 -2.66
N ALA A 614 8.86 20.78 -1.52
CA ALA A 614 9.80 21.67 -0.85
C ALA A 614 10.98 20.92 -0.23
N LEU A 615 10.76 19.74 0.37
CA LEU A 615 11.84 18.94 0.95
C LEU A 615 12.79 18.39 -0.12
N LEU A 616 12.26 17.86 -1.23
CA LEU A 616 13.12 17.39 -2.31
C LEU A 616 13.82 18.54 -3.03
N TRP A 617 13.16 19.67 -3.29
CA TRP A 617 13.84 20.83 -3.87
C TRP A 617 14.93 21.39 -2.95
N LEU A 618 14.77 21.31 -1.62
CA LEU A 618 15.85 21.60 -0.68
C LEU A 618 17.03 20.61 -0.86
N CYS A 619 16.77 19.29 -0.93
CA CYS A 619 17.81 18.30 -1.23
C CYS A 619 18.53 18.55 -2.56
N ASP A 620 17.80 18.77 -3.65
CA ASP A 620 18.36 19.05 -4.98
C ASP A 620 19.08 20.43 -5.03
N LEU A 621 18.73 21.36 -4.12
CA LEU A 621 19.47 22.61 -3.86
C LEU A 621 20.56 22.48 -2.78
N GLY A 622 20.92 21.26 -2.39
CA GLY A 622 22.07 20.95 -1.52
C GLY A 622 21.84 21.10 -0.01
N GLU A 623 20.59 21.32 0.40
CA GLU A 623 20.17 21.54 1.79
C GLU A 623 19.79 20.22 2.50
N GLY A 624 20.35 19.08 2.07
CA GLY A 624 19.98 17.74 2.56
C GLY A 624 20.02 17.59 4.08
N ALA A 625 21.06 18.13 4.74
CA ALA A 625 21.18 18.08 6.20
C ALA A 625 20.07 18.85 6.95
N LEU A 626 19.47 19.88 6.33
CA LEU A 626 18.29 20.55 6.87
C LEU A 626 17.03 19.68 6.69
N VAL A 627 16.94 18.96 5.57
CA VAL A 627 15.82 18.03 5.30
C VAL A 627 15.88 16.83 6.27
N ASP A 628 17.06 16.28 6.52
CA ASP A 628 17.29 15.26 7.56
C ASP A 628 16.84 15.76 8.94
N GLU A 629 17.26 16.96 9.36
CA GLU A 629 16.84 17.57 10.63
C GLU A 629 15.31 17.76 10.73
N LEU A 630 14.66 18.13 9.62
CA LEU A 630 13.21 18.31 9.55
C LEU A 630 12.45 16.98 9.66
N LEU A 631 12.90 15.95 8.94
CA LEU A 631 12.26 14.63 8.96
C LEU A 631 12.45 13.92 10.31
N GLU A 632 13.64 14.03 10.92
CA GLU A 632 13.92 13.42 12.23
C GLU A 632 13.18 14.16 13.36
N ARG A 633 12.99 15.48 13.24
CA ARG A 633 12.14 16.27 14.14
C ARG A 633 10.65 15.93 13.98
N GLU A 634 10.18 15.74 12.75
CA GLU A 634 8.79 15.35 12.49
C GLU A 634 8.49 13.93 12.99
N LEU A 635 9.44 12.99 12.85
CA LEU A 635 9.34 11.66 13.46
C LEU A 635 9.18 11.76 14.98
N ALA A 636 10.04 12.52 15.66
CA ALA A 636 9.94 12.74 17.11
C ALA A 636 8.61 13.41 17.52
N ARG A 637 8.11 14.37 16.72
CA ARG A 637 6.80 14.99 16.95
C ARG A 637 5.65 13.98 16.87
N ILE A 638 5.75 13.00 15.97
CA ILE A 638 4.74 11.94 15.79
C ILE A 638 4.83 10.91 16.92
N GLU A 639 6.02 10.59 17.42
CA GLU A 639 6.22 9.74 18.60
C GLU A 639 5.54 10.30 19.86
N GLU A 640 5.46 11.63 20.01
CA GLU A 640 4.74 12.31 21.10
C GLU A 640 3.20 12.27 20.99
N LEU A 641 2.62 11.98 19.81
CA LEU A 641 1.17 11.87 19.60
C LEU A 641 0.59 10.57 20.17
N ALA A 642 -0.71 10.57 20.49
CA ALA A 642 -1.42 9.32 20.80
C ALA A 642 -1.61 8.47 19.52
N PRO A 643 -1.57 7.12 19.56
CA PRO A 643 -1.52 6.30 18.34
C PRO A 643 -2.64 6.51 17.32
N LYS A 644 -3.86 6.83 17.75
CA LYS A 644 -4.95 7.22 16.84
C LYS A 644 -4.67 8.51 16.05
N ASP A 645 -3.99 9.49 16.65
CA ASP A 645 -3.68 10.78 16.02
C ASP A 645 -2.48 10.70 15.04
N ARG A 646 -1.75 9.58 15.04
CA ARG A 646 -0.49 9.45 14.28
C ARG A 646 -0.69 9.19 12.80
N ASP A 647 -1.76 8.48 12.42
CA ASP A 647 -1.92 7.86 11.09
C ASP A 647 -1.64 8.82 9.92
N LEU A 648 -2.36 9.95 9.84
CA LEU A 648 -2.17 10.92 8.74
C LEU A 648 -0.74 11.49 8.70
N ALA A 649 -0.13 11.74 9.86
CA ALA A 649 1.23 12.26 9.95
C ALA A 649 2.27 11.19 9.57
N CYS A 650 2.06 9.93 9.96
CA CYS A 650 2.87 8.78 9.53
C CYS A 650 2.80 8.59 8.01
N ARG A 651 1.62 8.69 7.39
CA ARG A 651 1.45 8.59 5.93
C ARG A 651 2.28 9.66 5.21
N GLU A 652 2.14 10.92 5.60
CA GLU A 652 2.86 12.03 4.97
C GLU A 652 4.39 11.93 5.21
N LEU A 653 4.83 11.60 6.43
CA LEU A 653 6.25 11.40 6.72
C LEU A 653 6.83 10.20 5.95
N CYS A 654 6.11 9.09 5.84
CA CYS A 654 6.52 7.92 5.06
C CYS A 654 6.74 8.27 3.59
N LYS A 655 5.80 9.02 2.98
CA LYS A 655 5.88 9.50 1.61
C LYS A 655 7.07 10.45 1.42
N ASP A 656 7.17 11.49 2.26
CA ASP A 656 8.16 12.56 2.08
C ASP A 656 9.59 12.08 2.40
N ALA A 657 9.78 11.23 3.42
CA ALA A 657 11.08 10.64 3.73
C ALA A 657 11.54 9.68 2.61
N ALA A 658 10.66 8.80 2.13
CA ALA A 658 10.96 7.91 1.01
C ALA A 658 11.26 8.68 -0.28
N ALA A 659 10.51 9.75 -0.56
CA ALA A 659 10.72 10.62 -1.72
C ALA A 659 12.04 11.40 -1.69
N VAL A 660 12.76 11.48 -0.55
CA VAL A 660 14.14 12.01 -0.48
C VAL A 660 15.20 10.93 -0.20
N GLY A 661 14.84 9.65 -0.22
CA GLY A 661 15.75 8.52 0.00
C GLY A 661 16.00 8.14 1.47
N ARG A 662 15.33 8.80 2.43
CA ARG A 662 15.34 8.45 3.87
C ARG A 662 14.33 7.32 4.17
N VAL A 663 14.44 6.21 3.45
CA VAL A 663 13.60 5.01 3.65
C VAL A 663 13.78 4.42 5.06
N ASP A 664 14.92 4.69 5.72
CA ASP A 664 15.14 4.35 7.14
C ASP A 664 14.21 5.11 8.10
N LEU A 665 13.80 6.34 7.77
CA LEU A 665 12.84 7.12 8.56
C LEU A 665 11.41 6.71 8.23
N ALA A 666 11.10 6.45 6.96
CA ALA A 666 9.82 5.87 6.58
C ALA A 666 9.57 4.50 7.25
N ARG A 667 10.62 3.65 7.35
CA ARG A 667 10.59 2.38 8.08
C ARG A 667 10.42 2.49 9.60
N LYS A 668 10.69 3.66 10.20
CA LYS A 668 10.34 3.97 11.60
C LYS A 668 8.89 4.47 11.66
N ALA A 669 8.55 5.44 10.82
CA ALA A 669 7.24 6.09 10.81
C ALA A 669 6.06 5.14 10.60
N TYR A 670 6.12 4.18 9.65
CA TYR A 670 4.98 3.27 9.41
C TYR A 670 4.68 2.32 10.59
N LYS A 671 5.60 2.15 11.54
CA LYS A 671 5.39 1.34 12.76
C LYS A 671 4.62 2.10 13.84
N LEU A 672 4.66 3.43 13.82
CA LEU A 672 4.10 4.26 14.89
C LEU A 672 2.55 4.30 15.00
N PRO A 673 1.73 4.16 13.94
CA PRO A 673 0.27 4.15 14.05
C PRO A 673 -0.25 2.72 14.33
N VAL A 674 -1.53 2.62 14.70
CA VAL A 674 -2.24 1.35 14.98
C VAL A 674 -2.14 0.38 13.80
N LYS A 675 -2.02 -0.93 14.08
CA LYS A 675 -1.73 -1.95 13.03
C LYS A 675 -2.72 -1.89 11.86
N GLY A 676 -4.02 -1.79 12.15
CA GLY A 676 -5.10 -1.74 11.16
C GLY A 676 -5.08 -0.54 10.19
N VAL A 677 -4.17 0.43 10.36
CA VAL A 677 -3.94 1.52 9.39
C VAL A 677 -2.51 1.61 8.85
N ARG A 678 -1.59 0.72 9.31
CA ARG A 678 -0.19 0.69 8.83
C ARG A 678 -0.10 0.53 7.31
N TYR A 679 -1.01 -0.20 6.68
CA TYR A 679 -1.07 -0.41 5.22
C TYR A 679 -1.07 0.90 4.42
N CYS A 680 -1.75 1.96 4.91
CA CYS A 680 -1.75 3.27 4.25
C CYS A 680 -0.39 3.98 4.35
N SER A 681 0.32 3.81 5.48
CA SER A 681 1.68 4.35 5.64
C SER A 681 2.69 3.59 4.77
N ILE A 682 2.52 2.27 4.61
CA ILE A 682 3.31 1.45 3.69
C ILE A 682 3.04 1.85 2.23
N GLN A 683 1.77 2.02 1.83
CA GLN A 683 1.41 2.58 0.52
C GLN A 683 2.04 3.96 0.29
N ALA A 684 2.09 4.82 1.31
CA ALA A 684 2.67 6.16 1.20
C ALA A 684 4.20 6.11 1.01
N MET A 685 4.92 5.30 1.80
CA MET A 685 6.35 5.00 1.61
C MET A 685 6.62 4.47 0.20
N LEU A 686 5.82 3.50 -0.24
CA LEU A 686 5.92 2.87 -1.56
C LEU A 686 5.72 3.86 -2.71
N ARG A 687 4.75 4.79 -2.60
CA ARG A 687 4.60 5.91 -3.56
C ARG A 687 5.88 6.76 -3.58
N GLY A 688 6.42 7.12 -2.41
CA GLY A 688 7.63 7.93 -2.29
C GLY A 688 8.83 7.29 -2.99
N CYS A 689 9.14 6.03 -2.66
CA CYS A 689 10.20 5.24 -3.30
C CYS A 689 10.01 5.17 -4.83
N SER A 690 8.79 4.84 -5.28
CA SER A 690 8.44 4.74 -6.70
C SER A 690 8.62 6.05 -7.47
N ALA A 691 8.33 7.19 -6.84
CA ALA A 691 8.39 8.50 -7.48
C ALA A 691 9.82 9.02 -7.74
N VAL A 692 10.83 8.49 -7.02
CA VAL A 692 12.26 8.75 -7.29
C VAL A 692 12.97 7.59 -8.01
N GLY A 693 12.28 6.47 -8.25
CA GLY A 693 12.87 5.29 -8.86
C GLY A 693 13.72 4.43 -7.91
N ASP A 694 13.53 4.55 -6.58
CA ASP A 694 14.07 3.57 -5.64
C ASP A 694 13.20 2.30 -5.66
N PHE A 695 13.47 1.44 -6.64
CA PHE A 695 12.80 0.15 -6.75
C PHE A 695 13.18 -0.83 -5.64
N THR A 696 14.27 -0.58 -4.90
CA THR A 696 14.66 -1.42 -3.76
C THR A 696 13.76 -1.09 -2.58
N GLY A 697 13.71 0.18 -2.15
CA GLY A 697 12.76 0.67 -1.16
C GLY A 697 11.30 0.42 -1.54
N ALA A 698 10.95 0.35 -2.82
CA ALA A 698 9.60 -0.01 -3.28
C ALA A 698 9.30 -1.52 -3.12
N VAL A 699 10.13 -2.42 -3.66
CA VAL A 699 9.89 -3.87 -3.57
C VAL A 699 9.97 -4.34 -2.11
N ASP A 700 10.95 -3.84 -1.35
CA ASP A 700 11.11 -4.19 0.06
C ASP A 700 10.01 -3.56 0.96
N ALA A 701 9.19 -2.63 0.44
CA ALA A 701 7.97 -2.15 1.09
C ALA A 701 6.74 -2.99 0.73
N LEU A 702 6.70 -3.62 -0.45
CA LEU A 702 5.68 -4.60 -0.83
C LEU A 702 5.78 -5.91 -0.03
N GLU A 703 6.91 -6.15 0.63
CA GLU A 703 7.10 -7.25 1.59
C GLU A 703 6.49 -6.96 2.98
N LEU A 704 5.96 -5.75 3.22
CA LEU A 704 5.37 -5.33 4.52
C LEU A 704 3.84 -5.41 4.59
N PHE A 705 3.15 -5.83 3.52
CA PHE A 705 1.70 -6.01 3.53
C PHE A 705 1.34 -7.41 4.04
N ASP A 706 0.59 -7.46 5.16
CA ASP A 706 -0.02 -8.70 5.69
C ASP A 706 -1.00 -9.29 4.67
N GLU A 707 -1.82 -8.45 4.02
CA GLU A 707 -2.78 -8.89 3.01
C GLU A 707 -2.25 -8.77 1.58
N ASP A 708 -2.25 -9.92 0.89
CA ASP A 708 -2.00 -10.03 -0.54
C ASP A 708 -2.95 -9.12 -1.36
N ARG A 709 -4.17 -8.87 -0.84
CA ARG A 709 -5.14 -7.90 -1.38
C ARG A 709 -4.51 -6.52 -1.56
N GLU A 710 -4.14 -5.91 -0.44
CA GLU A 710 -3.62 -4.54 -0.36
C GLU A 710 -2.35 -4.37 -1.18
N LYS A 711 -1.49 -5.40 -1.17
CA LYS A 711 -0.24 -5.47 -1.94
C LYS A 711 -0.44 -5.27 -3.45
N LEU A 712 -1.57 -5.71 -4.02
CA LEU A 712 -1.88 -5.54 -5.44
C LEU A 712 -2.34 -4.11 -5.77
N ASP A 713 -3.20 -3.53 -4.93
CA ASP A 713 -3.59 -2.12 -5.07
C ASP A 713 -2.38 -1.19 -4.88
N ALA A 714 -1.48 -1.54 -3.97
CA ALA A 714 -0.20 -0.90 -3.75
C ALA A 714 0.74 -1.00 -4.98
N VAL A 715 0.83 -2.17 -5.64
CA VAL A 715 1.55 -2.33 -6.92
C VAL A 715 0.93 -1.49 -8.05
N ASN A 716 -0.41 -1.53 -8.22
CA ASN A 716 -1.14 -0.70 -9.18
C ASN A 716 -0.79 0.79 -9.02
N MET A 717 -0.84 1.28 -7.78
CA MET A 717 -0.48 2.66 -7.44
C MET A 717 1.00 2.96 -7.69
N SER A 718 1.91 2.02 -7.39
CA SER A 718 3.34 2.16 -7.69
C SER A 718 3.58 2.30 -9.19
N LEU A 719 2.95 1.45 -10.00
CA LEU A 719 3.08 1.49 -11.45
C LEU A 719 2.52 2.80 -12.03
N ARG A 720 1.36 3.32 -11.56
CA ARG A 720 0.89 4.67 -11.94
C ARG A 720 1.87 5.77 -11.51
N VAL A 721 2.44 5.71 -10.31
CA VAL A 721 3.41 6.71 -9.85
C VAL A 721 4.68 6.70 -10.70
N VAL A 722 5.26 5.54 -11.04
CA VAL A 722 6.42 5.45 -11.93
C VAL A 722 6.08 5.98 -13.33
N GLU A 723 4.87 5.72 -13.83
CA GLU A 723 4.43 6.28 -15.10
C GLU A 723 4.27 7.80 -15.06
N ALA A 724 3.69 8.35 -13.99
CA ALA A 724 3.43 9.78 -13.82
C ALA A 724 4.65 10.57 -13.33
N ALA A 725 5.75 9.91 -12.95
CA ALA A 725 6.93 10.51 -12.32
C ALA A 725 7.63 11.61 -13.17
N PHE A 726 7.39 11.65 -14.48
CA PHE A 726 7.88 12.73 -15.35
C PHE A 726 7.02 14.00 -15.32
N VAL A 727 5.88 13.98 -14.61
CA VAL A 727 4.95 15.12 -14.43
C VAL A 727 4.65 15.40 -12.95
N THR A 728 4.17 14.41 -12.20
CA THR A 728 3.85 14.52 -10.76
C THR A 728 5.00 14.09 -9.85
N GLY A 729 6.01 13.43 -10.41
CA GLY A 729 7.16 12.98 -9.63
C GLY A 729 7.94 14.17 -9.07
N PRO A 730 8.60 14.02 -7.91
CA PRO A 730 9.29 15.11 -7.22
C PRO A 730 10.28 15.90 -8.10
N ARG A 731 10.93 15.22 -9.08
CA ARG A 731 11.90 15.80 -10.01
C ARG A 731 11.34 16.21 -11.38
N ALA A 732 10.03 16.16 -11.59
CA ALA A 732 9.41 16.49 -12.87
C ALA A 732 9.63 17.96 -13.27
N THR A 733 9.48 18.88 -12.32
CA THR A 733 9.63 20.32 -12.57
C THR A 733 11.09 20.76 -12.42
N PRO A 734 11.75 21.26 -13.48
CA PRO A 734 13.10 21.79 -13.39
C PRO A 734 13.10 23.13 -12.64
N LEU A 735 13.72 23.16 -11.46
CA LEU A 735 14.05 24.40 -10.78
C LEU A 735 14.90 25.29 -11.70
N ARG A 736 14.41 26.48 -12.04
CA ARG A 736 15.09 27.43 -12.94
C ARG A 736 16.50 27.78 -12.46
N SER A 737 16.73 27.69 -11.15
CA SER A 737 17.99 27.94 -10.45
C SER A 737 19.03 26.80 -10.54
N GLN A 738 18.70 25.62 -11.10
CA GLN A 738 19.68 24.56 -11.40
C GLN A 738 20.57 24.89 -12.62
N SER A 739 20.27 25.94 -13.39
CA SER A 739 21.03 26.31 -14.59
C SER A 739 22.38 27.02 -14.34
N GLN A 740 22.90 26.96 -13.11
CA GLN A 740 24.22 27.46 -12.73
C GLN A 740 24.95 26.42 -11.87
N GLY A 741 25.74 25.58 -12.53
CA GLY A 741 26.65 24.57 -11.96
C GLY A 741 27.78 24.28 -12.94
#